data_AF-A0A1I8J5G9-F1
#
_entry.id   AF-A0A1I8J5G9-F1
#
_cell.length_a   1.000
_cell.length_b   1.000
_cell.length_c   1.000
_cell.angle_alpha   90.00
_cell.angle_beta   90.00
_cell.angle_gamma   90.00
#
_symmetry.space_group_name_H-M   'P 1'
#
loop_
_entity.id
_entity.type
_entity.pdbx_description
1 polymer ?
#
loop_
_entity_poly.entity_id
_entity_poly.type
_entity_poly.pdbx_seq_one_letter_code
_entity_poly.pdbx_strand_id
1 'polypeptide(L)'
;MADELKNKGNSALSAGNIDEAISCYTEAIKLDPSNHVLFSNRSAAYCKAERYTEALADADECVKLAPNWTKGYTRKGAALEFLGRFDEAVGVYEDALQKEPNNAQLKAAMENAYSQAGNKAFFNPFADPKLMDRIQKSPKLRSYLSDPDFRLKLQMMQQDPSKLGQFIQDPRVMACVSELLGVNLDDAMNGAGGDAQDDKMETDAAASPPPPPKEEPKPSASADQSLTEEEKKANALKEQGNSAYKAKQFDQAIELYKQAMELAPTNVSLYTNTAAVRFEQQRYEDCIAECQKGIEIGRENNADFKLIAKALARIANAYVKLGNLREAKRYFDKSLSEHRAPDVIKRAQEIERQLKQLEEQAYINPELAEEEKAKGNEQFSNGKFPDAIRHYSEAIRRNPDDPRLYSNRAACYTKLMEFNMALKDCDTCIKKDPKFIKGYLRKGACLMAMKENVKAAEAYRKALEIDENCQEAKEGYMQAELGTNDEQRRQAALNDPEVQDILSDPAMQMILGQMQKDPKAVAEHLQNPQVRTKLQKLIDAGIPITMSGVKVVICGGGNGAHVAAGLAALNGADVRMMSTFSDEAERISAALAANNGLLRVTYTDAGTTKELDAKLSVVTKDPAVAGKDVDLILLVVPAFAHAGYLRALLPNITPGTVICGMPGSPGFPFEVDGILGPELSAQVTLMDWATLPWACRLLEFGRHVEVLGTKESMRGSVRLGTVPSRVDPVPCLQSLLGQRPVLNASGHILGITLGSVNQIVHLAVMYGQWYNWDGKGLPESPLFYQGINEETGSLLNSMSAEICALAKKISDTQGVDLKSVLHIYDWYMDCYGKDISDKSTLATSMRTNASYRGLRHPTVVGEDGLHRPNYGYRYMTEDVPFGLVITKGIAEIFQLPTPNIDRVLAWSQKQMGKEFVRESAGGRVCGSDIGMTRAPQRYGLTTVEQVLGVPKQ
;
A
#
# COMPACT_ATOMS: atom_id res chain seq x y z
N MET A 1 18.66 36.61 34.38
CA MET A 1 18.10 36.91 33.05
C MET A 1 17.45 35.70 32.37
N ALA A 2 18.18 34.66 31.94
CA ALA A 2 17.56 33.49 31.29
C ALA A 2 16.57 32.73 32.21
N ASP A 3 16.95 32.50 33.48
CA ASP A 3 16.06 31.88 34.47
C ASP A 3 14.83 32.73 34.83
N GLU A 4 14.97 34.05 34.83
CA GLU A 4 13.84 34.96 35.06
C GLU A 4 12.83 34.88 33.91
N LEU A 5 13.32 34.84 32.66
CA LEU A 5 12.48 34.64 31.47
C LEU A 5 11.83 33.26 31.45
N LYS A 6 12.54 32.20 31.86
CA LYS A 6 11.97 30.86 32.06
C LYS A 6 10.83 30.88 33.08
N ASN A 7 11.04 31.52 34.23
CA ASN A 7 10.02 31.61 35.28
C ASN A 7 8.82 32.45 34.82
N LYS A 8 9.05 33.54 34.09
CA LYS A 8 8.00 34.34 33.48
C LYS A 8 7.20 33.53 32.45
N GLY A 9 7.88 32.75 31.60
CA GLY A 9 7.26 31.83 30.65
C GLY A 9 6.42 30.75 31.34
N ASN A 10 6.91 30.17 32.43
CA ASN A 10 6.16 29.18 33.23
C ASN A 10 4.89 29.79 33.84
N SER A 11 4.97 31.02 34.37
CA SER A 11 3.82 31.75 34.91
C SER A 11 2.80 32.08 33.82
N ALA A 12 3.25 32.58 32.67
CA ALA A 12 2.38 32.85 31.52
C ALA A 12 1.67 31.58 31.02
N LEU A 13 2.39 30.46 30.91
CA LEU A 13 1.83 29.18 30.48
C LEU A 13 0.81 28.60 31.47
N SER A 14 0.98 28.89 32.76
CA SER A 14 0.03 28.51 33.82
C SER A 14 -1.20 29.40 33.82
N ALA A 15 -1.06 30.67 33.44
CA ALA A 15 -2.16 31.62 33.27
C ALA A 15 -2.94 31.44 31.95
N GLY A 16 -2.51 30.53 31.07
CA GLY A 16 -3.13 30.30 29.76
C GLY A 16 -2.67 31.27 28.66
N ASN A 17 -1.72 32.16 28.94
CA ASN A 17 -1.13 33.09 27.97
C ASN A 17 -0.03 32.39 27.17
N ILE A 18 -0.43 31.55 26.21
CA ILE A 18 0.48 30.65 25.49
C ILE A 18 1.52 31.41 24.65
N ASP A 19 1.11 32.46 23.93
CA ASP A 19 2.03 33.26 23.09
C ASP A 19 3.09 34.00 23.91
N GLU A 20 2.71 34.55 25.06
CA GLU A 20 3.65 35.20 25.98
C GLU A 20 4.65 34.18 26.52
N ALA A 21 4.21 32.96 26.85
CA ALA A 21 5.09 31.88 27.28
C ALA A 21 6.10 31.50 26.20
N ILE A 22 5.66 31.30 24.95
CA ILE A 22 6.53 30.99 23.81
C ILE A 22 7.56 32.10 23.59
N SER A 23 7.14 33.36 23.65
CA SER A 23 8.03 34.52 23.52
C SER A 23 9.09 34.53 24.62
N CYS A 24 8.68 34.35 25.88
CA CYS A 24 9.59 34.32 27.02
C CYS A 24 10.62 33.17 26.91
N TYR A 25 10.20 31.96 26.53
CA TYR A 25 11.13 30.85 26.33
C TYR A 25 12.07 31.08 25.14
N THR A 26 11.59 31.72 24.07
CA THR A 26 12.42 32.04 22.91
C THR A 26 13.53 33.03 23.26
N GLU A 27 13.22 34.07 24.04
CA GLU A 27 14.24 34.98 24.55
C GLU A 27 15.17 34.28 25.56
N ALA A 28 14.65 33.38 26.41
CA ALA A 28 15.49 32.60 27.31
C ALA A 28 16.49 31.69 26.56
N ILE A 29 16.06 31.06 25.46
CA ILE A 29 16.91 30.18 24.63
C ILE A 29 18.02 30.97 23.93
N LYS A 30 17.74 32.22 23.51
CA LYS A 30 18.79 33.10 22.95
C LYS A 30 19.91 33.37 23.96
N LEU A 31 19.57 33.45 25.24
CA LEU A 31 20.52 33.71 26.32
C LEU A 31 21.23 32.44 26.81
N ASP A 32 20.55 31.28 26.75
CA ASP A 32 21.10 29.98 27.15
C ASP A 32 20.64 28.86 26.19
N PRO A 33 21.31 28.73 25.02
CA PRO A 33 20.92 27.76 24.00
C PRO A 33 21.29 26.31 24.35
N SER A 34 22.02 26.09 25.45
CA SER A 34 22.43 24.75 25.90
C SER A 34 21.42 24.09 26.84
N ASN A 35 20.41 24.84 27.26
CA ASN A 35 19.49 24.44 28.30
C ASN A 35 18.28 23.68 27.75
N HIS A 36 18.41 22.35 27.73
CA HIS A 36 17.38 21.42 27.27
C HIS A 36 16.00 21.63 27.94
N VAL A 37 15.94 22.18 29.16
CA VAL A 37 14.66 22.45 29.86
C VAL A 37 13.87 23.56 29.17
N LEU A 38 14.53 24.57 28.59
CA LEU A 38 13.87 25.66 27.88
C LEU A 38 13.18 25.15 26.61
N PHE A 39 13.86 24.28 25.86
CA PHE A 39 13.29 23.61 24.69
C PHE A 39 12.11 22.70 25.08
N SER A 40 12.22 21.93 26.18
CA SER A 40 11.10 21.11 26.68
C SER A 40 9.87 21.94 27.08
N ASN A 41 10.08 23.08 27.72
CA ASN A 41 9.00 23.96 28.14
C ASN A 41 8.34 24.69 26.96
N ARG A 42 9.14 25.12 25.96
CA ARG A 42 8.63 25.73 24.73
C ARG A 42 7.92 24.72 23.85
N SER A 43 8.42 23.48 23.75
CA SER A 43 7.73 22.35 23.12
C SER A 43 6.34 22.12 23.73
N ALA A 44 6.22 22.11 25.07
CA ALA A 44 4.93 21.99 25.74
C ALA A 44 3.98 23.18 25.45
N ALA A 45 4.52 24.40 25.35
CA ALA A 45 3.74 25.58 24.97
C ALA A 45 3.27 25.50 23.52
N TYR A 46 4.11 25.03 22.60
CA TYR A 46 3.74 24.78 21.20
C TYR A 46 2.66 23.71 21.06
N CYS A 47 2.72 22.60 21.83
CA CYS A 47 1.62 21.63 21.85
C CYS A 47 0.29 22.25 22.31
N LYS A 48 0.31 23.12 23.35
CA LYS A 48 -0.91 23.84 23.79
C LYS A 48 -1.42 24.85 22.76
N ALA A 49 -0.54 25.39 21.92
CA ALA A 49 -0.88 26.27 20.81
C ALA A 49 -1.31 25.50 19.54
N GLU A 50 -1.39 24.16 19.60
CA GLU A 50 -1.65 23.28 18.45
C GLU A 50 -0.59 23.38 17.33
N ARG A 51 0.62 23.85 17.69
CA ARG A 51 1.78 24.03 16.80
C ARG A 51 2.73 22.84 16.91
N TYR A 52 2.25 21.67 16.50
CA TYR A 52 2.88 20.38 16.84
C TYR A 52 4.21 20.14 16.10
N THR A 53 4.39 20.71 14.91
CA THR A 53 5.66 20.61 14.17
C THR A 53 6.78 21.38 14.86
N GLU A 54 6.53 22.59 15.36
CA GLU A 54 7.49 23.33 16.19
C GLU A 54 7.72 22.65 17.54
N ALA A 55 6.67 22.06 18.13
CA ALA A 55 6.79 21.29 19.36
C ALA A 55 7.73 20.08 19.20
N LEU A 56 7.65 19.39 18.06
CA LEU A 56 8.51 18.26 17.73
C LEU A 56 9.98 18.71 17.55
N ALA A 57 10.21 19.80 16.80
CA ALA A 57 11.55 20.33 16.59
C ALA A 57 12.25 20.72 17.91
N ASP A 58 11.52 21.37 18.82
CA ASP A 58 12.05 21.69 20.16
C ASP A 58 12.24 20.44 21.02
N ALA A 59 11.38 19.44 20.90
CA ALA A 59 11.55 18.18 21.61
C ALA A 59 12.78 17.38 21.11
N ASP A 60 13.06 17.42 19.81
CA ASP A 60 14.27 16.84 19.21
C ASP A 60 15.54 17.52 19.71
N GLU A 61 15.56 18.86 19.74
CA GLU A 61 16.73 19.60 20.28
C GLU A 61 16.89 19.34 21.79
N CYS A 62 15.78 19.20 22.54
CA CYS A 62 15.82 18.80 23.95
C CYS A 62 16.48 17.42 24.15
N VAL A 63 16.09 16.41 23.36
CA VAL A 63 16.66 15.05 23.41
C VAL A 63 18.13 15.06 23.00
N LYS A 64 18.49 15.85 21.98
CA LYS A 64 19.88 16.01 21.53
C LYS A 64 20.78 16.65 22.59
N LEU A 65 20.28 17.67 23.29
CA LEU A 65 21.02 18.35 24.36
C LEU A 65 21.08 17.52 25.66
N ALA A 66 20.09 16.68 25.94
CA ALA A 66 20.05 15.81 27.12
C ALA A 66 19.53 14.39 26.80
N PRO A 67 20.37 13.52 26.19
CA PRO A 67 19.94 12.19 25.73
C PRO A 67 19.47 11.24 26.82
N ASN A 68 19.86 11.48 28.08
CA ASN A 68 19.49 10.66 29.24
C ASN A 68 18.28 11.20 30.01
N TRP A 69 17.69 12.32 29.58
CA TRP A 69 16.57 12.95 30.27
C TRP A 69 15.23 12.55 29.64
N THR A 70 14.55 11.58 30.26
CA THR A 70 13.33 10.95 29.74
C THR A 70 12.16 11.88 29.52
N LYS A 71 12.12 13.04 30.20
CA LYS A 71 11.11 14.09 29.95
C LYS A 71 11.19 14.67 28.53
N GLY A 72 12.39 14.75 27.92
CA GLY A 72 12.55 15.18 26.53
C GLY A 72 11.86 14.22 25.55
N TYR A 73 12.04 12.92 25.77
CA TYR A 73 11.37 11.87 24.99
C TYR A 73 9.85 11.89 25.20
N THR A 74 9.39 12.19 26.41
CA THR A 74 7.95 12.36 26.68
C THR A 74 7.36 13.52 25.86
N ARG A 75 8.09 14.63 25.70
CA ARG A 75 7.66 15.75 24.84
C ARG A 75 7.67 15.38 23.37
N LYS A 76 8.69 14.64 22.93
CA LYS A 76 8.83 14.17 21.55
C LYS A 76 7.70 13.22 21.18
N GLY A 77 7.42 12.23 22.02
CA GLY A 77 6.31 11.28 21.85
C GLY A 77 4.96 12.00 21.82
N ALA A 78 4.71 12.93 22.76
CA ALA A 78 3.46 13.69 22.77
C ALA A 78 3.28 14.56 21.51
N ALA A 79 4.34 15.21 21.01
CA ALA A 79 4.28 15.99 19.77
C ALA A 79 4.00 15.08 18.55
N LEU A 80 4.58 13.88 18.50
CA LEU A 80 4.31 12.88 17.46
C LEU A 80 2.87 12.35 17.53
N GLU A 81 2.33 12.09 18.72
CA GLU A 81 0.92 11.70 18.91
C GLU A 81 -0.03 12.78 18.39
N PHE A 82 0.20 14.05 18.71
CA PHE A 82 -0.64 15.15 18.19
C PHE A 82 -0.49 15.35 16.67
N LEU A 83 0.62 14.92 16.08
CA LEU A 83 0.82 14.86 14.62
C LEU A 83 0.21 13.60 13.98
N GLY A 84 -0.37 12.69 14.75
CA GLY A 84 -0.89 11.40 14.27
C GLY A 84 0.20 10.40 13.86
N ARG A 85 1.46 10.64 14.24
CA ARG A 85 2.63 9.81 13.93
C ARG A 85 2.87 8.78 15.04
N PHE A 86 1.88 7.93 15.27
CA PHE A 86 1.82 7.04 16.43
C PHE A 86 2.94 5.97 16.45
N ASP A 87 3.30 5.37 15.32
CA ASP A 87 4.41 4.39 15.26
C ASP A 87 5.76 5.01 15.69
N GLU A 88 6.01 6.26 15.28
CA GLU A 88 7.22 6.98 15.69
C GLU A 88 7.18 7.37 17.16
N ALA A 89 6.00 7.69 17.69
CA ALA A 89 5.82 7.93 19.12
C ALA A 89 6.14 6.66 19.94
N VAL A 90 5.69 5.48 19.48
CA VAL A 90 6.03 4.18 20.11
C VAL A 90 7.55 3.99 20.17
N GLY A 91 8.26 4.15 19.05
CA GLY A 91 9.73 4.01 19.03
C GLY A 91 10.44 4.98 19.99
N VAL A 92 9.95 6.23 20.08
CA VAL A 92 10.50 7.23 21.02
C VAL A 92 10.26 6.84 22.48
N TYR A 93 9.10 6.25 22.80
CA TYR A 93 8.83 5.77 24.15
C TYR A 93 9.60 4.50 24.51
N GLU A 94 9.82 3.59 23.56
CA GLU A 94 10.69 2.42 23.72
C GLU A 94 12.12 2.86 24.05
N ASP A 95 12.67 3.81 23.30
CA ASP A 95 13.99 4.39 23.55
C ASP A 95 14.10 5.04 24.94
N ALA A 96 13.02 5.66 25.40
CA ALA A 96 12.95 6.27 26.73
C ALA A 96 12.85 5.21 27.85
N LEU A 97 12.10 4.12 27.60
CA LEU A 97 11.94 3.00 28.53
C LEU A 97 13.22 2.16 28.65
N GLN A 98 14.08 2.11 27.63
CA GLN A 98 15.43 1.54 27.79
C GLN A 98 16.25 2.29 28.84
N LYS A 99 15.99 3.59 29.04
CA LYS A 99 16.69 4.45 30.01
C LYS A 99 16.04 4.41 31.39
N GLU A 100 14.71 4.40 31.45
CA GLU A 100 13.94 4.23 32.67
C GLU A 100 12.89 3.10 32.55
N PRO A 101 13.29 1.83 32.71
CA PRO A 101 12.41 0.66 32.48
C PRO A 101 11.17 0.58 33.39
N ASN A 102 11.17 1.33 34.49
CA ASN A 102 10.09 1.33 35.49
C ASN A 102 9.24 2.61 35.46
N ASN A 103 9.40 3.48 34.45
CA ASN A 103 8.62 4.70 34.34
C ASN A 103 7.18 4.39 33.87
N ALA A 104 6.24 4.41 34.81
CA ALA A 104 4.83 4.09 34.55
C ALA A 104 4.16 5.04 33.56
N GLN A 105 4.58 6.32 33.53
CA GLN A 105 4.02 7.32 32.63
C GLN A 105 4.43 7.05 31.17
N LEU A 106 5.69 6.68 30.94
CA LEU A 106 6.17 6.29 29.62
C LEU A 106 5.50 5.00 29.13
N LYS A 107 5.28 4.01 30.02
CA LYS A 107 4.54 2.79 29.68
C LYS A 107 3.11 3.08 29.24
N ALA A 108 2.38 3.90 30.00
CA ALA A 108 1.01 4.28 29.66
C ALA A 108 0.94 5.11 28.37
N ALA A 109 1.89 6.02 28.15
CA ALA A 109 1.96 6.82 26.92
C ALA A 109 2.28 5.93 25.70
N MET A 110 3.22 5.00 25.85
CA MET A 110 3.52 3.98 24.83
C MET A 110 2.29 3.12 24.51
N GLU A 111 1.59 2.61 25.52
CA GLU A 111 0.39 1.78 25.35
C GLU A 111 -0.73 2.55 24.63
N ASN A 112 -0.93 3.83 24.98
CA ASN A 112 -1.89 4.69 24.30
C ASN A 112 -1.49 4.94 22.84
N ALA A 113 -0.25 5.37 22.58
CA ALA A 113 0.25 5.58 21.22
C ALA A 113 0.18 4.29 20.38
N TYR A 114 0.54 3.15 20.97
CA TYR A 114 0.46 1.84 20.34
C TYR A 114 -0.99 1.45 19.99
N SER A 115 -1.94 1.72 20.88
CA SER A 115 -3.37 1.48 20.62
C SER A 115 -3.92 2.32 19.45
N GLN A 116 -3.37 3.52 19.25
CA GLN A 116 -3.76 4.46 18.19
C GLN A 116 -3.01 4.20 16.87
N ALA A 117 -1.83 3.56 16.91
CA ALA A 117 -1.02 3.22 15.73
C ALA A 117 -1.67 2.15 14.82
N GLY A 118 -2.72 1.47 15.27
CA GLY A 118 -3.39 0.42 14.47
C GLY A 118 -2.53 -0.82 14.18
N ASN A 119 -1.31 -0.88 14.72
CA ASN A 119 -0.33 -1.93 14.50
C ASN A 119 -0.42 -2.97 15.62
N LYS A 120 -1.05 -4.12 15.34
CA LYS A 120 -1.15 -5.27 16.27
C LYS A 120 0.17 -6.05 16.38
N ALA A 121 1.30 -5.40 16.67
CA ALA A 121 2.55 -6.07 17.05
C ALA A 121 2.61 -6.41 18.54
N PHE A 122 1.92 -7.50 18.94
CA PHE A 122 1.90 -8.05 20.30
C PHE A 122 3.27 -7.99 21.01
N PHE A 123 3.31 -7.42 22.23
CA PHE A 123 4.43 -7.61 23.15
C PHE A 123 4.68 -9.11 23.34
N ASN A 124 5.87 -9.61 22.97
CA ASN A 124 6.15 -11.04 22.98
C ASN A 124 6.62 -11.52 24.37
N PRO A 125 5.81 -12.33 25.10
CA PRO A 125 6.16 -12.83 26.43
C PRO A 125 7.19 -13.97 26.43
N PHE A 126 7.54 -14.54 25.28
CA PHE A 126 8.44 -15.69 25.14
C PHE A 126 9.92 -15.32 25.06
N ALA A 127 10.25 -14.03 24.99
CA ALA A 127 11.62 -13.53 25.08
C ALA A 127 12.14 -13.44 26.53
N ASP A 128 11.33 -13.79 27.54
CA ASP A 128 11.74 -13.75 28.95
C ASP A 128 12.83 -14.81 29.24
N PRO A 129 14.03 -14.42 29.71
CA PRO A 129 15.08 -15.36 30.13
C PRO A 129 14.65 -16.35 31.23
N LYS A 130 13.56 -16.06 31.96
CA LYS A 130 12.97 -16.90 33.02
C LYS A 130 11.72 -17.67 32.56
N LEU A 131 11.45 -17.72 31.26
CA LEU A 131 10.29 -18.39 30.66
C LEU A 131 10.14 -19.85 31.14
N MET A 132 11.22 -20.64 31.10
CA MET A 132 11.18 -22.05 31.48
C MET A 132 10.84 -22.26 32.97
N ASP A 133 11.33 -21.38 33.85
CA ASP A 133 11.02 -21.40 35.28
C ASP A 133 9.53 -21.12 35.54
N ARG A 134 8.90 -20.24 34.76
CA ARG A 134 7.46 -19.93 34.88
C ARG A 134 6.59 -21.07 34.35
N ILE A 135 6.96 -21.65 33.20
CA ILE A 135 6.25 -22.81 32.64
C ILE A 135 6.29 -24.00 33.60
N GLN A 136 7.43 -24.24 34.26
CA GLN A 136 7.56 -25.34 35.23
C GLN A 136 6.77 -25.13 36.52
N LYS A 137 6.51 -23.87 36.91
CA LYS A 137 5.72 -23.51 38.09
C LYS A 137 4.21 -23.54 37.84
N SER A 138 3.75 -23.41 36.60
CA SER A 138 2.32 -23.53 36.25
C SER A 138 1.94 -24.99 35.99
N PRO A 139 1.06 -25.60 36.82
CA PRO A 139 0.64 -27.00 36.64
C PRO A 139 -0.02 -27.24 35.26
N LYS A 140 -0.72 -26.24 34.72
CA LYS A 140 -1.43 -26.28 33.43
C LYS A 140 -0.47 -26.24 32.23
N LEU A 141 0.59 -25.42 32.29
CA LEU A 141 1.57 -25.32 31.20
C LEU A 141 2.57 -26.46 31.21
N ARG A 142 2.89 -26.99 32.40
CA ARG A 142 3.78 -28.13 32.55
C ARG A 142 3.28 -29.38 31.83
N SER A 143 1.96 -29.61 31.77
CA SER A 143 1.37 -30.72 31.00
C SER A 143 1.49 -30.56 29.48
N TYR A 144 1.73 -29.36 28.96
CA TYR A 144 1.95 -29.16 27.53
C TYR A 144 3.38 -29.48 27.11
N LEU A 145 4.35 -29.43 28.02
CA LEU A 145 5.75 -29.78 27.73
C LEU A 145 5.96 -31.26 27.40
N SER A 146 5.04 -32.16 27.75
CA SER A 146 5.13 -33.56 27.30
C SER A 146 4.84 -33.72 25.80
N ASP A 147 4.17 -32.74 25.19
CA ASP A 147 3.85 -32.76 23.77
C ASP A 147 5.07 -32.32 22.92
N PRO A 148 5.55 -33.16 21.98
CA PRO A 148 6.70 -32.83 21.13
C PRO A 148 6.47 -31.63 20.20
N ASP A 149 5.24 -31.45 19.70
CA ASP A 149 4.87 -30.37 18.77
C ASP A 149 4.82 -29.02 19.49
N PHE A 150 4.25 -29.00 20.70
CA PHE A 150 4.28 -27.79 21.53
C PHE A 150 5.71 -27.38 21.92
N ARG A 151 6.59 -28.34 22.25
CA ARG A 151 8.00 -28.06 22.54
C ARG A 151 8.75 -27.47 21.34
N LEU A 152 8.51 -28.00 20.15
CA LEU A 152 9.13 -27.48 18.92
C LEU A 152 8.65 -26.05 18.64
N LYS A 153 7.35 -25.78 18.76
CA LYS A 153 6.77 -24.43 18.61
C LYS A 153 7.35 -23.46 19.65
N LEU A 154 7.45 -23.89 20.91
CA LEU A 154 8.05 -23.09 21.98
C LEU A 154 9.52 -22.75 21.68
N GLN A 155 10.32 -23.72 21.21
CA GLN A 155 11.71 -23.50 20.81
C GLN A 155 11.81 -22.55 19.62
N MET A 156 10.94 -22.69 18.63
CA MET A 156 10.89 -21.79 17.47
C MET A 156 10.51 -20.36 17.87
N MET A 157 9.60 -20.17 18.84
CA MET A 157 9.24 -18.85 19.37
C MET A 157 10.32 -18.25 20.28
N GLN A 158 11.12 -19.07 20.95
CA GLN A 158 12.30 -18.62 21.71
C GLN A 158 13.45 -18.17 20.81
N GLN A 159 13.66 -18.85 19.68
CA GLN A 159 14.69 -18.50 18.70
C GLN A 159 14.27 -17.32 17.82
N ASP A 160 12.98 -17.23 17.49
CA ASP A 160 12.41 -16.18 16.66
C ASP A 160 11.06 -15.71 17.24
N PRO A 161 11.10 -14.63 18.04
CA PRO A 161 9.92 -14.01 18.63
C PRO A 161 8.84 -13.59 17.61
N SER A 162 9.17 -13.38 16.33
CA SER A 162 8.17 -13.00 15.32
C SER A 162 7.20 -14.13 14.97
N LYS A 163 7.54 -15.38 15.30
CA LYS A 163 6.71 -16.56 15.00
C LYS A 163 5.48 -16.74 15.90
N LEU A 164 5.31 -15.90 16.91
CA LEU A 164 4.13 -15.96 17.78
C LEU A 164 2.82 -15.86 16.97
N GLY A 165 2.75 -14.95 16.00
CA GLY A 165 1.57 -14.79 15.14
C GLY A 165 1.21 -16.05 14.34
N GLN A 166 2.21 -16.89 14.02
CA GLN A 166 2.01 -18.16 13.31
C GLN A 166 1.37 -19.24 14.19
N PHE A 167 1.62 -19.19 15.50
CA PHE A 167 1.19 -20.22 16.44
C PHE A 167 0.09 -19.75 17.41
N ILE A 168 -0.37 -18.50 17.29
CA ILE A 168 -1.39 -17.88 18.15
C ILE A 168 -2.75 -18.59 18.08
N GLN A 169 -3.01 -19.39 17.05
CA GLN A 169 -4.23 -20.20 16.94
C GLN A 169 -4.14 -21.51 17.73
N ASP A 170 -2.95 -21.92 18.18
CA ASP A 170 -2.78 -23.11 19.00
C ASP A 170 -3.26 -22.80 20.44
N PRO A 171 -4.28 -23.50 20.95
CA PRO A 171 -4.86 -23.20 22.27
C PRO A 171 -3.84 -23.36 23.41
N ARG A 172 -2.79 -24.18 23.23
CA ARG A 172 -1.71 -24.34 24.22
C ARG A 172 -0.77 -23.14 24.22
N VAL A 173 -0.51 -22.56 23.04
CA VAL A 173 0.29 -21.33 22.89
C VAL A 173 -0.49 -20.14 23.46
N MET A 174 -1.78 -20.04 23.20
CA MET A 174 -2.64 -19.01 23.80
C MET A 174 -2.75 -19.12 25.32
N ALA A 175 -2.93 -20.33 25.84
CA ALA A 175 -2.90 -20.55 27.29
C ALA A 175 -1.55 -20.14 27.91
N CYS A 176 -0.44 -20.35 27.18
CA CYS A 176 0.88 -19.92 27.62
C CYS A 176 1.04 -18.40 27.59
N VAL A 177 0.59 -17.72 26.53
CA VAL A 177 0.56 -16.25 26.44
C VAL A 177 -0.27 -15.63 27.54
N SER A 178 -1.48 -16.14 27.76
CA SER A 178 -2.42 -15.65 28.78
C SER A 178 -1.84 -15.76 30.18
N GLU A 179 -1.21 -16.88 30.51
CA GLU A 179 -0.54 -17.08 31.81
C GLU A 179 0.71 -16.20 31.96
N LEU A 180 1.50 -16.02 30.90
CA LEU A 180 2.74 -15.23 30.96
C LEU A 180 2.50 -13.71 31.02
N LEU A 181 1.41 -13.24 30.41
CA LEU A 181 0.99 -11.84 30.45
C LEU A 181 0.05 -11.54 31.62
N GLY A 182 -0.49 -12.56 32.29
CA GLY A 182 -1.43 -12.40 33.41
C GLY A 182 -2.79 -11.86 32.99
N VAL A 183 -3.20 -12.06 31.73
CA VAL A 183 -4.45 -11.52 31.15
C VAL A 183 -5.31 -12.65 30.61
N ASN A 184 -6.58 -12.70 31.00
CA ASN A 184 -7.55 -13.67 30.47
C ASN A 184 -8.05 -13.18 29.10
N LEU A 185 -7.59 -13.80 28.02
CA LEU A 185 -7.79 -13.35 26.63
C LEU A 185 -9.07 -13.88 25.96
N ASP A 186 -9.83 -14.74 26.66
CA ASP A 186 -11.04 -15.39 26.12
C ASP A 186 -12.19 -14.40 25.82
N ASP A 187 -12.25 -13.26 26.51
CA ASP A 187 -13.30 -12.24 26.30
C ASP A 187 -13.06 -11.35 25.08
N ALA A 188 -11.84 -11.30 24.53
CA ALA A 188 -11.48 -10.40 23.43
C ALA A 188 -11.80 -10.95 22.03
N MET A 189 -12.05 -12.26 21.90
CA MET A 189 -12.17 -12.95 20.60
C MET A 189 -13.62 -13.26 20.18
N ASN A 190 -14.61 -13.14 21.06
CA ASN A 190 -16.02 -13.44 20.76
C ASN A 190 -16.87 -12.22 20.36
N GLY A 191 -16.24 -11.09 20.00
CA GLY A 191 -16.90 -9.79 19.82
C GLY A 191 -17.19 -9.33 18.39
N ALA A 192 -17.13 -10.20 17.37
CA ALA A 192 -17.45 -9.79 16.00
C ALA A 192 -17.94 -10.96 15.14
N GLY A 193 -19.26 -11.08 14.96
CA GLY A 193 -19.86 -11.96 13.97
C GLY A 193 -21.38 -12.05 14.04
N GLY A 194 -22.07 -11.32 13.16
CA GLY A 194 -23.33 -11.79 12.56
C GLY A 194 -24.59 -10.94 12.81
N ASP A 195 -25.06 -10.29 11.74
CA ASP A 195 -26.47 -10.13 11.30
C ASP A 195 -26.35 -9.67 9.83
N ALA A 196 -27.04 -10.16 8.80
CA ALA A 196 -28.23 -11.00 8.61
C ALA A 196 -28.07 -11.67 7.18
N GLN A 197 -28.89 -12.60 6.66
CA GLN A 197 -30.35 -12.57 6.60
C GLN A 197 -30.93 -13.82 5.89
N ASP A 198 -32.05 -14.31 6.43
CA ASP A 198 -33.25 -14.94 5.83
C ASP A 198 -33.17 -16.12 4.84
N ASP A 199 -33.86 -17.23 5.16
CA ASP A 199 -35.22 -17.51 4.61
C ASP A 199 -35.91 -18.72 5.31
N LYS A 200 -37.16 -18.47 5.77
CA LYS A 200 -38.41 -19.27 5.84
C LYS A 200 -38.32 -20.82 5.94
N MET A 201 -39.14 -21.53 6.72
CA MET A 201 -40.60 -21.46 6.87
C MET A 201 -41.05 -22.37 8.04
N GLU A 202 -42.12 -21.98 8.75
CA GLU A 202 -43.24 -22.77 9.34
C GLU A 202 -43.04 -24.28 9.62
N THR A 203 -43.47 -24.93 10.72
CA THR A 203 -44.53 -24.73 11.71
C THR A 203 -44.39 -25.81 12.80
N ASP A 204 -45.13 -25.59 13.89
CA ASP A 204 -45.80 -26.59 14.75
C ASP A 204 -45.30 -26.88 16.18
N ALA A 205 -46.31 -26.72 17.05
CA ALA A 205 -46.62 -27.51 18.23
C ALA A 205 -45.83 -27.26 19.51
N ALA A 206 -46.51 -26.50 20.36
CA ALA A 206 -46.98 -26.94 21.68
C ALA A 206 -45.91 -27.29 22.72
N ALA A 207 -45.70 -26.29 23.57
CA ALA A 207 -45.32 -26.34 24.97
C ALA A 207 -45.48 -27.69 25.70
N SER A 208 -44.41 -28.07 26.41
CA SER A 208 -44.43 -28.90 27.62
C SER A 208 -43.25 -28.47 28.51
N PRO A 209 -43.36 -28.70 29.83
CA PRO A 209 -43.95 -27.82 30.85
C PRO A 209 -42.91 -26.87 31.48
N PRO A 210 -43.30 -25.84 32.24
CA PRO A 210 -42.31 -25.06 32.99
C PRO A 210 -41.66 -25.95 34.07
N PRO A 211 -40.31 -26.01 34.15
CA PRO A 211 -39.61 -26.68 35.25
C PRO A 211 -39.84 -25.97 36.59
N PRO A 212 -39.59 -26.66 37.71
CA PRO A 212 -40.11 -26.30 39.03
C PRO A 212 -39.48 -25.02 39.62
N PRO A 213 -40.09 -24.48 40.69
CA PRO A 213 -39.68 -23.22 41.28
C PRO A 213 -38.22 -23.28 41.76
N LYS A 214 -37.44 -22.26 41.41
CA LYS A 214 -36.21 -21.96 42.17
C LYS A 214 -36.63 -21.60 43.59
N GLU A 215 -36.11 -22.36 44.55
CA GLU A 215 -36.15 -21.99 45.97
C GLU A 215 -35.65 -20.56 46.14
N GLU A 216 -36.43 -19.76 46.86
CA GLU A 216 -35.97 -18.48 47.37
C GLU A 216 -34.72 -18.71 48.25
N PRO A 217 -33.74 -17.79 48.24
CA PRO A 217 -32.58 -17.91 49.12
C PRO A 217 -33.08 -17.95 50.56
N LYS A 218 -32.64 -18.95 51.34
CA LYS A 218 -32.75 -18.91 52.81
C LYS A 218 -32.23 -17.55 53.30
N PRO A 219 -32.95 -16.83 54.17
CA PRO A 219 -32.46 -15.59 54.73
C PRO A 219 -31.14 -15.83 55.46
N SER A 220 -30.18 -14.91 55.27
CA SER A 220 -28.99 -14.83 56.09
C SER A 220 -29.40 -14.71 57.56
N ALA A 221 -28.88 -15.61 58.39
CA ALA A 221 -29.13 -15.72 59.82
C ALA A 221 -28.49 -14.57 60.64
N SER A 222 -28.79 -13.31 60.33
CA SER A 222 -28.28 -12.15 61.09
C SER A 222 -29.29 -11.05 61.37
N ALA A 223 -30.60 -11.34 61.26
CA ALA A 223 -31.66 -10.42 61.70
C ALA A 223 -32.84 -11.17 62.35
N ASP A 224 -32.57 -12.29 63.04
CA ASP A 224 -33.60 -13.07 63.75
C ASP A 224 -33.43 -13.00 65.27
N GLN A 225 -33.07 -11.82 65.76
CA GLN A 225 -33.13 -11.52 67.19
C GLN A 225 -33.77 -10.14 67.40
N SER A 226 -35.08 -10.08 67.12
CA SER A 226 -36.08 -9.27 67.86
C SER A 226 -37.41 -9.08 67.10
N LEU A 227 -37.80 -9.95 66.15
CA LEU A 227 -39.11 -9.81 65.50
C LEU A 227 -40.22 -10.12 66.51
N THR A 228 -41.15 -9.18 66.66
CA THR A 228 -42.35 -9.36 67.50
C THR A 228 -43.23 -10.48 66.94
N GLU A 229 -44.05 -11.11 67.78
CA GLU A 229 -44.99 -12.15 67.33
C GLU A 229 -45.99 -11.62 66.29
N GLU A 230 -46.26 -10.31 66.30
CA GLU A 230 -47.08 -9.63 65.29
C GLU A 230 -46.36 -9.51 63.94
N GLU A 231 -45.07 -9.17 63.93
CA GLU A 231 -44.26 -9.11 62.70
C GLU A 231 -44.05 -10.49 62.06
N LYS A 232 -43.92 -11.54 62.87
CA LYS A 232 -43.87 -12.93 62.37
C LYS A 232 -45.17 -13.34 61.68
N LYS A 233 -46.32 -13.01 62.29
CA LYS A 233 -47.65 -13.25 61.71
C LYS A 233 -47.86 -12.43 60.43
N ALA A 234 -47.46 -11.16 60.43
CA ALA A 234 -47.52 -10.29 59.24
C ALA A 234 -46.65 -10.83 58.09
N ASN A 235 -45.45 -11.34 58.39
CA ASN A 235 -44.59 -11.95 57.38
C ASN A 235 -45.16 -13.26 56.82
N ALA A 236 -45.80 -14.09 57.65
CA ALA A 236 -46.48 -15.30 57.19
C ALA A 236 -47.67 -14.96 56.26
N LEU A 237 -48.49 -13.96 56.61
CA LEU A 237 -49.58 -13.48 55.76
C LEU A 237 -49.06 -12.87 54.45
N LYS A 238 -47.96 -12.13 54.50
CA LYS A 238 -47.27 -11.62 53.32
C LYS A 238 -46.81 -12.75 52.38
N GLU A 239 -46.25 -13.83 52.91
CA GLU A 239 -45.83 -14.99 52.11
C GLU A 239 -47.03 -15.74 51.50
N GLN A 240 -48.14 -15.85 52.24
CA GLN A 240 -49.40 -16.35 51.69
C GLN A 240 -49.92 -15.44 50.57
N GLY A 241 -49.88 -14.12 50.76
CA GLY A 241 -50.23 -13.13 49.74
C GLY A 241 -49.34 -13.20 48.50
N ASN A 242 -48.02 -13.39 48.69
CA ASN A 242 -47.06 -13.59 47.59
C ASN A 242 -47.39 -14.88 46.82
N SER A 243 -47.77 -15.95 47.51
CA SER A 243 -48.18 -17.22 46.91
C SER A 243 -49.48 -17.07 46.11
N ALA A 244 -50.47 -16.37 46.66
CA ALA A 244 -51.72 -16.04 45.96
C ALA A 244 -51.46 -15.14 44.73
N TYR A 245 -50.55 -14.17 44.84
CA TYR A 245 -50.12 -13.33 43.71
C TYR A 245 -49.46 -14.16 42.60
N LYS A 246 -48.54 -15.06 42.95
CA LYS A 246 -47.93 -16.01 41.99
C LYS A 246 -48.98 -16.91 41.34
N ALA A 247 -50.04 -17.29 42.08
CA ALA A 247 -51.19 -18.05 41.58
C ALA A 247 -52.23 -17.19 40.82
N LYS A 248 -51.98 -15.88 40.62
CA LYS A 248 -52.88 -14.91 39.98
C LYS A 248 -54.24 -14.72 40.68
N GLN A 249 -54.37 -15.13 41.94
CA GLN A 249 -55.54 -14.90 42.78
C GLN A 249 -55.45 -13.48 43.38
N PHE A 250 -55.60 -12.47 42.53
CA PHE A 250 -55.24 -11.08 42.86
C PHE A 250 -56.06 -10.47 44.00
N ASP A 251 -57.37 -10.72 44.06
CA ASP A 251 -58.21 -10.17 45.13
C ASP A 251 -57.89 -10.82 46.49
N GLN A 252 -57.62 -12.13 46.49
CA GLN A 252 -57.16 -12.84 47.68
C GLN A 252 -55.76 -12.38 48.11
N ALA A 253 -54.85 -12.14 47.18
CA ALA A 253 -53.51 -11.61 47.48
C ALA A 253 -53.58 -10.22 48.12
N ILE A 254 -54.43 -9.32 47.59
CA ILE A 254 -54.65 -7.99 48.16
C ILE A 254 -55.23 -8.08 49.56
N GLU A 255 -56.20 -8.97 49.80
CA GLU A 255 -56.81 -9.13 51.12
C GLU A 255 -55.82 -9.66 52.14
N LEU A 256 -54.98 -10.63 51.76
CA LEU A 256 -53.90 -11.15 52.61
C LEU A 256 -52.83 -10.08 52.90
N TYR A 257 -52.49 -9.21 51.93
CA TYR A 257 -51.60 -8.08 52.18
C TYR A 257 -52.24 -7.03 53.09
N LYS A 258 -53.54 -6.77 53.00
CA LYS A 258 -54.25 -5.85 53.91
C LYS A 258 -54.23 -6.35 55.34
N GLN A 259 -54.54 -7.64 55.55
CA GLN A 259 -54.44 -8.25 56.88
C GLN A 259 -53.00 -8.20 57.43
N ALA A 260 -52.00 -8.38 56.56
CA ALA A 260 -50.60 -8.19 56.95
C ALA A 260 -50.28 -6.72 57.29
N MET A 261 -50.90 -5.74 56.61
CA MET A 261 -50.72 -4.31 56.87
C MET A 261 -51.38 -3.86 58.18
N GLU A 262 -52.48 -4.48 58.60
CA GLU A 262 -53.09 -4.20 59.91
C GLU A 262 -52.17 -4.60 61.07
N LEU A 263 -51.36 -5.65 60.89
CA LEU A 263 -50.41 -6.15 61.89
C LEU A 263 -49.03 -5.47 61.80
N ALA A 264 -48.64 -4.98 60.62
CA ALA A 264 -47.35 -4.33 60.40
C ALA A 264 -47.46 -3.15 59.40
N PRO A 265 -48.10 -2.04 59.81
CA PRO A 265 -48.41 -0.91 58.91
C PRO A 265 -47.17 -0.16 58.42
N THR A 266 -46.04 -0.28 59.12
CA THR A 266 -44.77 0.36 58.75
C THR A 266 -43.99 -0.43 57.68
N ASN A 267 -44.45 -1.63 57.30
CA ASN A 267 -43.76 -2.49 56.35
C ASN A 267 -44.04 -2.10 54.89
N VAL A 268 -43.15 -1.29 54.31
CA VAL A 268 -43.19 -0.81 52.92
C VAL A 268 -43.35 -1.92 51.88
N SER A 269 -42.81 -3.12 52.15
CA SER A 269 -42.88 -4.21 51.17
C SER A 269 -44.32 -4.62 50.84
N LEU A 270 -45.26 -4.48 51.78
CA LEU A 270 -46.67 -4.81 51.59
C LEU A 270 -47.37 -3.86 50.61
N TYR A 271 -47.10 -2.56 50.71
CA TYR A 271 -47.59 -1.55 49.77
C TYR A 271 -47.00 -1.77 48.38
N THR A 272 -45.70 -2.06 48.29
CA THR A 272 -45.05 -2.32 47.00
C THR A 272 -45.54 -3.62 46.34
N ASN A 273 -45.92 -4.63 47.12
CA ASN A 273 -46.50 -5.88 46.61
C ASN A 273 -47.96 -5.69 46.18
N THR A 274 -48.75 -4.93 46.95
CA THR A 274 -50.12 -4.56 46.57
C THR A 274 -50.12 -3.73 45.28
N ALA A 275 -49.22 -2.77 45.14
CA ALA A 275 -49.07 -2.01 43.91
C ALA A 275 -48.66 -2.89 42.72
N ALA A 276 -47.85 -3.94 42.94
CA ALA A 276 -47.53 -4.91 41.88
C ALA A 276 -48.78 -5.67 41.41
N VAL A 277 -49.69 -6.04 42.33
CA VAL A 277 -50.98 -6.65 41.98
C VAL A 277 -51.83 -5.68 41.15
N ARG A 278 -51.94 -4.41 41.57
CA ARG A 278 -52.71 -3.39 40.84
C ARG A 278 -52.16 -3.12 39.44
N PHE A 279 -50.83 -3.12 39.30
CA PHE A 279 -50.15 -3.01 38.02
C PHE A 279 -50.53 -4.17 37.07
N GLU A 280 -50.53 -5.41 37.56
CA GLU A 280 -50.94 -6.59 36.77
C GLU A 280 -52.44 -6.58 36.42
N GLN A 281 -53.28 -6.01 37.29
CA GLN A 281 -54.71 -5.76 37.02
C GLN A 281 -54.95 -4.62 36.02
N GLN A 282 -53.90 -4.00 35.46
CA GLN A 282 -53.96 -2.81 34.57
C GLN A 282 -54.62 -1.58 35.21
N ARG A 283 -54.68 -1.53 36.54
CA ARG A 283 -55.18 -0.39 37.31
C ARG A 283 -54.00 0.53 37.65
N TYR A 284 -53.51 1.25 36.65
CA TYR A 284 -52.23 1.97 36.72
C TYR A 284 -52.27 3.17 37.68
N GLU A 285 -53.37 3.91 37.74
CA GLU A 285 -53.58 5.03 38.66
C GLU A 285 -53.60 4.56 40.12
N ASP A 286 -54.30 3.45 40.39
CA ASP A 286 -54.32 2.84 41.73
C ASP A 286 -52.94 2.28 42.12
N CYS A 287 -52.22 1.69 41.16
CA CYS A 287 -50.84 1.27 41.36
C CYS A 287 -49.93 2.44 41.74
N ILE A 288 -50.09 3.59 41.08
CA ILE A 288 -49.32 4.80 41.38
C ILE A 288 -49.65 5.30 42.80
N ALA A 289 -50.93 5.37 43.16
CA ALA A 289 -51.38 5.79 44.49
C ALA A 289 -50.84 4.87 45.60
N GLU A 290 -50.90 3.55 45.42
CA GLU A 290 -50.38 2.57 46.39
C GLU A 290 -48.84 2.64 46.51
N CYS A 291 -48.13 2.89 45.41
CA CYS A 291 -46.69 3.12 45.45
C CYS A 291 -46.34 4.43 46.18
N GLN A 292 -47.09 5.51 45.95
CA GLN A 292 -46.87 6.80 46.62
C GLN A 292 -47.09 6.68 48.12
N LYS A 293 -48.16 6.00 48.54
CA LYS A 293 -48.43 5.71 49.96
C LYS A 293 -47.32 4.88 50.59
N GLY A 294 -46.83 3.86 49.88
CA GLY A 294 -45.68 3.05 50.33
C GLY A 294 -44.38 3.86 50.45
N ILE A 295 -44.15 4.84 49.58
CA ILE A 295 -42.98 5.74 49.64
C ILE A 295 -43.09 6.69 50.84
N GLU A 296 -44.27 7.27 51.10
CA GLU A 296 -44.53 8.16 52.22
C GLU A 296 -44.24 7.47 53.55
N ILE A 297 -44.90 6.33 53.79
CA ILE A 297 -44.70 5.48 54.98
C ILE A 297 -43.24 5.03 55.08
N GLY A 298 -42.61 4.67 53.95
CA GLY A 298 -41.22 4.26 53.92
C GLY A 298 -40.23 5.35 54.28
N ARG A 299 -40.49 6.60 53.89
CA ARG A 299 -39.65 7.75 54.27
C ARG A 299 -39.84 8.14 55.73
N GLU A 300 -41.06 8.08 56.26
CA GLU A 300 -41.34 8.34 57.68
C GLU A 300 -40.69 7.31 58.62
N ASN A 301 -40.55 6.06 58.16
CA ASN A 301 -40.01 4.95 58.96
C ASN A 301 -38.58 4.55 58.57
N ASN A 302 -37.85 5.38 57.81
CA ASN A 302 -36.47 5.14 57.36
C ASN A 302 -36.24 3.76 56.69
N ALA A 303 -37.17 3.36 55.81
CA ALA A 303 -37.06 2.12 55.06
C ALA A 303 -35.89 2.13 54.06
N ASP A 304 -35.42 0.93 53.69
CA ASP A 304 -34.33 0.76 52.72
C ASP A 304 -34.62 1.52 51.41
N PHE A 305 -33.68 2.38 51.00
CA PHE A 305 -33.71 3.16 49.77
C PHE A 305 -34.00 2.30 48.53
N LYS A 306 -33.62 1.02 48.53
CA LYS A 306 -33.96 0.05 47.46
C LYS A 306 -35.45 -0.18 47.31
N LEU A 307 -36.20 -0.22 48.40
CA LEU A 307 -37.65 -0.42 48.37
C LEU A 307 -38.37 0.83 47.86
N ILE A 308 -37.90 2.00 48.28
CA ILE A 308 -38.40 3.30 47.78
C ILE A 308 -38.10 3.43 46.27
N ALA A 309 -36.88 3.11 45.86
CA ALA A 309 -36.49 3.11 44.45
C ALA A 309 -37.35 2.15 43.61
N LYS A 310 -37.67 0.96 44.13
CA LYS A 310 -38.53 -0.03 43.47
C LYS A 310 -39.97 0.47 43.31
N ALA A 311 -40.50 1.19 44.30
CA ALA A 311 -41.82 1.84 44.21
C ALA A 311 -41.82 2.94 43.14
N LEU A 312 -40.80 3.80 43.10
CA LEU A 312 -40.64 4.86 42.09
C LEU A 312 -40.49 4.29 40.67
N ALA A 313 -39.73 3.20 40.51
CA ALA A 313 -39.61 2.50 39.23
C ALA A 313 -40.96 1.93 38.77
N ARG A 314 -41.79 1.44 39.69
CA ARG A 314 -43.13 0.93 39.37
C ARG A 314 -44.09 2.04 38.96
N ILE A 315 -44.02 3.22 39.59
CA ILE A 315 -44.75 4.43 39.15
C ILE A 315 -44.33 4.81 37.73
N ALA A 316 -43.03 4.82 37.44
CA ALA A 316 -42.52 5.13 36.11
C ALA A 316 -43.05 4.15 35.05
N ASN A 317 -43.03 2.85 35.34
CA ASN A 317 -43.60 1.83 34.45
C ASN A 317 -45.11 2.03 34.23
N ALA A 318 -45.86 2.51 35.23
CA ALA A 318 -47.29 2.81 35.08
C ALA A 318 -47.51 3.99 34.13
N TYR A 319 -46.71 5.06 34.24
CA TYR A 319 -46.77 6.18 33.29
C TYR A 319 -46.40 5.80 31.85
N VAL A 320 -45.48 4.84 31.66
CA VAL A 320 -45.21 4.26 30.32
C VAL A 320 -46.47 3.62 29.75
N LYS A 321 -47.22 2.86 30.56
CA LYS A 321 -48.48 2.23 30.11
C LYS A 321 -49.61 3.23 29.84
N LEU A 322 -49.58 4.39 30.51
CA LEU A 322 -50.50 5.50 30.27
C LEU A 322 -50.09 6.39 29.06
N GLY A 323 -48.97 6.10 28.39
CA GLY A 323 -48.47 6.88 27.25
C GLY A 323 -47.84 8.23 27.63
N ASN A 324 -47.70 8.56 28.91
CA ASN A 324 -47.09 9.81 29.36
C ASN A 324 -45.58 9.63 29.58
N LEU A 325 -44.84 9.69 28.47
CA LEU A 325 -43.39 9.46 28.45
C LEU A 325 -42.59 10.49 29.27
N ARG A 326 -43.07 11.74 29.36
CA ARG A 326 -42.40 12.80 30.14
C ARG A 326 -42.44 12.51 31.64
N GLU A 327 -43.61 12.15 32.17
CA GLU A 327 -43.72 11.77 33.58
C GLU A 327 -43.03 10.42 33.87
N ALA A 328 -43.07 9.46 32.93
CA ALA A 328 -42.32 8.21 33.06
C ALA A 328 -40.82 8.45 33.25
N LYS A 329 -40.20 9.31 32.41
CA LYS A 329 -38.78 9.69 32.54
C LYS A 329 -38.49 10.31 33.90
N ARG A 330 -39.33 11.25 34.33
CA ARG A 330 -39.19 11.93 35.63
C ARG A 330 -39.17 10.96 36.80
N TYR A 331 -40.06 9.95 36.81
CA TYR A 331 -40.11 8.97 37.90
C TYR A 331 -39.01 7.90 37.81
N PHE A 332 -38.54 7.54 36.61
CA PHE A 332 -37.33 6.73 36.47
C PHE A 332 -36.09 7.45 37.01
N ASP A 333 -35.93 8.75 36.72
CA ASP A 333 -34.80 9.53 37.25
C ASP A 333 -34.86 9.65 38.78
N LYS A 334 -36.06 9.85 39.35
CA LYS A 334 -36.27 9.80 40.81
C LYS A 334 -35.92 8.44 41.41
N SER A 335 -36.27 7.33 40.74
CA SER A 335 -35.89 5.98 41.18
C SER A 335 -34.37 5.81 41.20
N LEU A 336 -33.69 6.27 40.13
CA LEU A 336 -32.24 6.18 40.00
C LEU A 336 -31.46 7.06 40.98
N SER A 337 -32.05 8.16 41.47
CA SER A 337 -31.45 8.96 42.54
C SER A 337 -31.50 8.26 43.90
N GLU A 338 -32.46 7.36 44.12
CA GLU A 338 -32.59 6.60 45.37
C GLU A 338 -31.75 5.30 45.33
N HIS A 339 -31.80 4.57 44.22
CA HIS A 339 -30.95 3.39 43.99
C HIS A 339 -30.76 3.10 42.50
N ARG A 340 -29.50 2.97 42.07
CA ARG A 340 -29.15 2.72 40.66
C ARG A 340 -29.31 1.24 40.27
N ALA A 341 -30.52 0.86 39.90
CA ALA A 341 -30.83 -0.48 39.39
C ALA A 341 -30.57 -0.60 37.87
N PRO A 342 -29.83 -1.61 37.38
CA PRO A 342 -29.47 -1.73 35.96
C PRO A 342 -30.66 -1.80 34.99
N ASP A 343 -31.75 -2.44 35.39
CA ASP A 343 -32.99 -2.55 34.60
C ASP A 343 -33.71 -1.21 34.45
N VAL A 344 -33.67 -0.37 35.50
CA VAL A 344 -34.25 0.97 35.51
C VAL A 344 -33.45 1.92 34.62
N ILE A 345 -32.12 1.83 34.63
CA ILE A 345 -31.24 2.62 33.75
C ILE A 345 -31.60 2.37 32.27
N LYS A 346 -31.72 1.10 31.88
CA LYS A 346 -32.07 0.73 30.49
C LYS A 346 -33.42 1.30 30.08
N ARG A 347 -34.43 1.24 30.95
CA ARG A 347 -35.77 1.78 30.65
C ARG A 347 -35.77 3.31 30.58
N ALA A 348 -35.06 3.99 31.47
CA ALA A 348 -34.95 5.46 31.43
C ALA A 348 -34.32 5.97 30.13
N GLN A 349 -33.25 5.30 29.68
CA GLN A 349 -32.57 5.61 28.41
C GLN A 349 -33.47 5.38 27.19
N GLU A 350 -34.27 4.31 27.22
CA GLU A 350 -35.24 4.04 26.14
C GLU A 350 -36.29 5.14 26.03
N ILE A 351 -36.87 5.58 27.15
CA ILE A 351 -37.86 6.67 27.16
C ILE A 351 -37.25 7.99 26.68
N GLU A 352 -36.01 8.28 27.09
CA GLU A 352 -35.28 9.48 26.64
C GLU A 352 -35.08 9.49 25.13
N ARG A 353 -34.72 8.34 24.55
CA ARG A 353 -34.58 8.18 23.09
C ARG A 353 -35.91 8.45 22.37
N GLN A 354 -37.02 7.94 22.89
CA GLN A 354 -38.34 8.14 22.28
C GLN A 354 -38.79 9.60 22.33
N LEU A 355 -38.57 10.29 23.46
CA LEU A 355 -38.88 11.72 23.59
C LEU A 355 -38.06 12.56 22.59
N LYS A 356 -36.77 12.26 22.45
CA LYS A 356 -35.88 12.94 21.50
C LYS A 356 -36.33 12.77 20.05
N GLN A 357 -36.77 11.56 19.66
CA GLN A 357 -37.29 11.31 18.31
C GLN A 357 -38.55 12.13 18.00
N LEU A 358 -39.47 12.26 18.97
CA LEU A 358 -40.68 13.07 18.81
C LEU A 358 -40.36 14.56 18.66
N GLU A 359 -39.37 15.06 19.40
CA GLU A 359 -38.91 16.44 19.30
C GLU A 359 -38.23 16.73 17.96
N GLU A 360 -37.38 15.82 17.47
CA GLU A 360 -36.73 15.94 16.16
C GLU A 360 -37.75 15.93 15.02
N GLN A 361 -38.78 15.08 15.07
CA GLN A 361 -39.86 15.03 14.09
C GLN A 361 -40.68 16.32 14.05
N ALA A 362 -40.98 16.89 15.22
CA ALA A 362 -41.70 18.17 15.31
C ALA A 362 -40.90 19.36 14.76
N TYR A 363 -39.58 19.22 14.62
CA TYR A 363 -38.67 20.27 14.14
C TYR A 363 -38.49 20.28 12.60
N ILE A 364 -39.00 19.26 11.90
CA ILE A 364 -38.87 19.14 10.44
C ILE A 364 -39.79 20.16 9.72
N ASN A 365 -39.19 21.05 8.94
CA ASN A 365 -39.88 22.01 8.09
C ASN A 365 -39.05 22.29 6.81
N PRO A 366 -39.38 21.63 5.68
CA PRO A 366 -38.62 21.77 4.44
C PRO A 366 -38.60 23.18 3.83
N GLU A 367 -39.64 23.99 4.04
CA GLU A 367 -39.71 25.36 3.50
C GLU A 367 -38.71 26.28 4.21
N LEU A 368 -38.69 26.25 5.55
CA LEU A 368 -37.70 26.99 6.34
C LEU A 368 -36.27 26.46 6.13
N ALA A 369 -36.11 25.18 5.77
CA ALA A 369 -34.81 24.64 5.40
C ALA A 369 -34.26 25.27 4.10
N GLU A 370 -35.13 25.51 3.11
CA GLU A 370 -34.76 26.20 1.87
C GLU A 370 -34.33 27.65 2.10
N GLU A 371 -35.03 28.38 2.99
CA GLU A 371 -34.65 29.74 3.39
C GLU A 371 -33.27 29.78 4.06
N GLU A 372 -33.01 28.87 5.01
CA GLU A 372 -31.70 28.79 5.65
C GLU A 372 -30.60 28.35 4.69
N LYS A 373 -30.89 27.44 3.75
CA LYS A 373 -29.95 27.09 2.68
C LYS A 373 -29.58 28.30 1.83
N ALA A 374 -30.54 29.16 1.49
CA ALA A 374 -30.29 30.38 0.73
C ALA A 374 -29.35 31.33 1.48
N LYS A 375 -29.58 31.55 2.79
CA LYS A 375 -28.65 32.31 3.65
C LYS A 375 -27.27 31.68 3.70
N GLY A 376 -27.19 30.35 3.80
CA GLY A 376 -25.93 29.62 3.75
C GLY A 376 -25.16 29.85 2.44
N ASN A 377 -25.85 29.80 1.30
CA ASN A 377 -25.27 30.06 -0.03
C ASN A 377 -24.73 31.49 -0.17
N GLU A 378 -25.44 32.48 0.41
CA GLU A 378 -24.99 33.87 0.44
C GLU A 378 -23.70 34.00 1.26
N GLN A 379 -23.64 33.43 2.46
CA GLN A 379 -22.43 33.47 3.29
C GLN A 379 -21.25 32.71 2.65
N PHE A 380 -21.53 31.59 1.98
CA PHE A 380 -20.53 30.85 1.23
C PHE A 380 -19.90 31.70 0.12
N SER A 381 -20.73 32.41 -0.65
CA SER A 381 -20.27 33.29 -1.73
C SER A 381 -19.46 34.48 -1.22
N ASN A 382 -19.77 34.95 -0.01
CA ASN A 382 -19.02 36.00 0.69
C ASN A 382 -17.73 35.49 1.38
N GLY A 383 -17.39 34.20 1.25
CA GLY A 383 -16.21 33.58 1.87
C GLY A 383 -16.33 33.37 3.39
N LYS A 384 -17.50 33.58 3.99
CA LYS A 384 -17.76 33.40 5.43
C LYS A 384 -18.20 31.96 5.72
N PHE A 385 -17.27 31.03 5.60
CA PHE A 385 -17.56 29.59 5.71
C PHE A 385 -18.12 29.14 7.06
N PRO A 386 -17.69 29.65 8.23
CA PRO A 386 -18.30 29.29 9.52
C PRO A 386 -19.77 29.71 9.63
N ASP A 387 -20.12 30.90 9.14
CA ASP A 387 -21.51 31.37 9.11
C ASP A 387 -22.36 30.54 8.15
N ALA A 388 -21.81 30.18 6.98
CA ALA A 388 -22.46 29.28 6.04
C ALA A 388 -22.73 27.90 6.67
N ILE A 389 -21.77 27.34 7.42
CA ILE A 389 -21.93 26.07 8.15
C ILE A 389 -23.07 26.16 9.17
N ARG A 390 -23.19 27.28 9.89
CA ARG A 390 -24.29 27.50 10.86
C ARG A 390 -25.65 27.43 10.15
N HIS A 391 -25.80 28.14 9.04
CA HIS A 391 -27.03 28.16 8.25
C HIS A 391 -27.34 26.80 7.60
N TYR A 392 -26.34 26.11 7.02
CA TYR A 392 -26.55 24.76 6.47
C TYR A 392 -26.87 23.72 7.55
N SER A 393 -26.27 23.82 8.73
CA SER A 393 -26.57 22.90 9.83
C SER A 393 -27.99 23.06 10.35
N GLU A 394 -28.49 24.29 10.39
CA GLU A 394 -29.87 24.57 10.71
C GLU A 394 -30.83 24.07 9.63
N ALA A 395 -30.49 24.28 8.35
CA ALA A 395 -31.25 23.74 7.23
C ALA A 395 -31.32 22.20 7.30
N ILE A 396 -30.22 21.52 7.61
CA ILE A 396 -30.17 20.05 7.78
C ILE A 396 -31.06 19.61 8.93
N ARG A 397 -31.10 20.36 10.03
CA ARG A 397 -31.94 20.03 11.18
C ARG A 397 -33.43 20.10 10.83
N ARG A 398 -33.81 21.00 9.93
CA ARG A 398 -35.17 21.18 9.43
C ARG A 398 -35.53 20.29 8.24
N ASN A 399 -34.55 19.82 7.47
CA ASN A 399 -34.73 18.89 6.37
C ASN A 399 -33.52 17.94 6.27
N PRO A 400 -33.45 16.90 7.10
CA PRO A 400 -32.29 16.02 7.18
C PRO A 400 -32.18 15.07 5.99
N ASP A 401 -33.17 15.04 5.10
CA ASP A 401 -33.21 14.14 3.94
C ASP A 401 -32.70 14.79 2.64
N ASP A 402 -32.49 16.11 2.61
CA ASP A 402 -31.99 16.79 1.41
C ASP A 402 -30.46 16.64 1.25
N PRO A 403 -29.97 15.88 0.25
CA PRO A 403 -28.54 15.65 0.04
C PRO A 403 -27.76 16.93 -0.30
N ARG A 404 -28.43 17.95 -0.87
CA ARG A 404 -27.78 19.20 -1.29
C ARG A 404 -27.21 19.96 -0.10
N LEU A 405 -27.87 19.89 1.06
CA LEU A 405 -27.46 20.60 2.26
C LEU A 405 -26.13 20.06 2.81
N TYR A 406 -25.99 18.73 2.84
CA TYR A 406 -24.75 18.06 3.23
C TYR A 406 -23.63 18.34 2.23
N SER A 407 -23.90 18.28 0.92
CA SER A 407 -22.91 18.63 -0.10
C SER A 407 -22.43 20.08 0.02
N ASN A 408 -23.31 21.03 0.35
CA ASN A 408 -22.95 22.43 0.51
C ASN A 408 -22.12 22.65 1.78
N ARG A 409 -22.48 21.99 2.89
CA ARG A 409 -21.71 22.07 4.14
C ARG A 409 -20.36 21.37 4.04
N ALA A 410 -20.27 20.25 3.33
CA ALA A 410 -19.01 19.58 2.98
C ALA A 410 -18.06 20.49 2.21
N ALA A 411 -18.59 21.32 1.29
CA ALA A 411 -17.79 22.31 0.57
C ALA A 411 -17.20 23.36 1.52
N CYS A 412 -17.96 23.84 2.51
CA CYS A 412 -17.44 24.75 3.55
C CYS A 412 -16.32 24.09 4.35
N TYR A 413 -16.55 22.86 4.85
CA TYR A 413 -15.55 22.14 5.63
C TYR A 413 -14.26 21.89 4.83
N THR A 414 -14.37 21.56 3.55
CA THR A 414 -13.21 21.39 2.66
C THR A 414 -12.42 22.71 2.54
N LYS A 415 -13.10 23.87 2.44
CA LYS A 415 -12.44 25.19 2.40
C LYS A 415 -11.76 25.57 3.72
N LEU A 416 -12.25 25.06 4.83
CA LEU A 416 -11.66 25.23 6.17
C LEU A 416 -10.62 24.16 6.50
N MET A 417 -10.33 23.23 5.59
CA MET A 417 -9.44 22.07 5.80
C MET A 417 -9.93 21.09 6.88
N GLU A 418 -11.23 21.11 7.21
CA GLU A 418 -11.90 20.20 8.13
C GLU A 418 -12.34 18.91 7.41
N PHE A 419 -11.36 18.17 6.88
CA PHE A 419 -11.61 17.11 5.91
C PHE A 419 -12.45 15.94 6.45
N ASN A 420 -12.28 15.57 7.72
CA ASN A 420 -13.07 14.49 8.34
C ASN A 420 -14.56 14.83 8.39
N MET A 421 -14.89 16.09 8.69
CA MET A 421 -16.28 16.57 8.70
C MET A 421 -16.84 16.65 7.27
N ALA A 422 -16.01 17.08 6.32
CA ALA A 422 -16.37 17.09 4.91
C ALA A 422 -16.67 15.68 4.37
N LEU A 423 -15.83 14.69 4.65
CA LEU A 423 -16.05 13.29 4.22
C LEU A 423 -17.34 12.72 4.80
N LYS A 424 -17.60 12.95 6.09
CA LYS A 424 -18.84 12.51 6.74
C LYS A 424 -20.09 13.08 6.07
N ASP A 425 -20.07 14.36 5.71
CA ASP A 425 -21.17 14.99 5.00
C ASP A 425 -21.27 14.48 3.54
N CYS A 426 -20.15 14.18 2.88
CA CYS A 426 -20.15 13.54 1.55
C CYS A 426 -20.77 12.14 1.60
N ASP A 427 -20.40 11.31 2.57
CA ASP A 427 -20.97 9.97 2.74
C ASP A 427 -22.46 10.02 3.10
N THR A 428 -22.86 10.97 3.95
CA THR A 428 -24.28 11.19 4.27
C THR A 428 -25.05 11.64 3.04
N CYS A 429 -24.48 12.54 2.24
CA CYS A 429 -25.04 12.99 0.97
C CYS A 429 -25.27 11.82 -0.01
N ILE A 430 -24.25 10.97 -0.21
CA ILE A 430 -24.32 9.78 -1.07
C ILE A 430 -25.34 8.76 -0.54
N LYS A 431 -25.42 8.59 0.78
CA LYS A 431 -26.40 7.69 1.41
C LYS A 431 -27.84 8.17 1.19
N LYS A 432 -28.07 9.47 1.19
CA LYS A 432 -29.41 10.07 0.97
C LYS A 432 -29.82 9.99 -0.50
N ASP A 433 -28.89 10.25 -1.42
CA ASP A 433 -29.12 10.09 -2.86
C ASP A 433 -27.86 9.54 -3.56
N PRO A 434 -27.81 8.22 -3.84
CA PRO A 434 -26.68 7.59 -4.51
C PRO A 434 -26.44 8.05 -5.94
N LYS A 435 -27.41 8.72 -6.59
CA LYS A 435 -27.27 9.28 -7.95
C LYS A 435 -26.85 10.75 -7.93
N PHE A 436 -26.73 11.36 -6.75
CA PHE A 436 -26.33 12.75 -6.63
C PHE A 436 -24.82 12.92 -6.83
N ILE A 437 -24.43 13.17 -8.08
CA ILE A 437 -23.02 13.23 -8.52
C ILE A 437 -22.13 14.16 -7.67
N LYS A 438 -22.67 15.29 -7.18
CA LYS A 438 -21.91 16.24 -6.37
C LYS A 438 -21.40 15.63 -5.06
N GLY A 439 -22.06 14.62 -4.50
CA GLY A 439 -21.57 13.89 -3.33
C GLY A 439 -20.21 13.23 -3.60
N TYR A 440 -20.09 12.54 -4.74
CA TYR A 440 -18.85 11.88 -5.17
C TYR A 440 -17.77 12.88 -5.59
N LEU A 441 -18.13 13.95 -6.30
CA LEU A 441 -17.19 15.01 -6.69
C LEU A 441 -16.57 15.70 -5.46
N ARG A 442 -17.40 16.03 -4.46
CA ARG A 442 -16.93 16.63 -3.20
C ARG A 442 -16.08 15.65 -2.40
N LYS A 443 -16.44 14.36 -2.38
CA LYS A 443 -15.64 13.30 -1.75
C LYS A 443 -14.27 13.17 -2.41
N GLY A 444 -14.22 13.08 -3.74
CA GLY A 444 -12.97 13.03 -4.51
C GLY A 444 -12.08 14.23 -4.25
N ALA A 445 -12.63 15.45 -4.29
CA ALA A 445 -11.87 16.67 -4.04
C ALA A 445 -11.32 16.75 -2.60
N CYS A 446 -12.11 16.30 -1.62
CA CYS A 446 -11.69 16.21 -0.23
C CYS A 446 -10.53 15.22 -0.06
N LEU A 447 -10.64 14.01 -0.64
CA LEU A 447 -9.61 12.97 -0.59
C LEU A 447 -8.33 13.38 -1.31
N MET A 448 -8.44 14.11 -2.42
CA MET A 448 -7.29 14.73 -3.10
C MET A 448 -6.57 15.71 -2.18
N ALA A 449 -7.31 16.55 -1.45
CA ALA A 449 -6.72 17.50 -0.50
C ALA A 449 -6.04 16.78 0.69
N MET A 450 -6.54 15.61 1.08
CA MET A 450 -5.93 14.71 2.08
C MET A 450 -4.76 13.87 1.55
N LYS A 451 -4.46 13.95 0.24
CA LYS A 451 -3.48 13.08 -0.46
C LYS A 451 -3.82 11.59 -0.45
N GLU A 452 -5.10 11.25 -0.26
CA GLU A 452 -5.63 9.89 -0.36
C GLU A 452 -6.03 9.57 -1.81
N ASN A 453 -5.03 9.58 -2.70
CA ASN A 453 -5.25 9.60 -4.14
C ASN A 453 -5.98 8.35 -4.67
N VAL A 454 -5.78 7.17 -4.07
CA VAL A 454 -6.51 5.94 -4.45
C VAL A 454 -8.01 6.10 -4.19
N LYS A 455 -8.39 6.53 -2.98
CA LYS A 455 -9.80 6.70 -2.62
C LYS A 455 -10.43 7.86 -3.40
N ALA A 456 -9.63 8.89 -3.73
CA ALA A 456 -10.07 9.97 -4.59
C ALA A 456 -10.39 9.47 -6.00
N ALA A 457 -9.52 8.66 -6.61
CA ALA A 457 -9.74 8.05 -7.92
C ALA A 457 -11.02 7.20 -7.93
N GLU A 458 -11.25 6.41 -6.89
CA GLU A 458 -12.49 5.63 -6.76
C GLU A 458 -13.73 6.51 -6.68
N ALA A 459 -13.70 7.58 -5.88
CA ALA A 459 -14.81 8.52 -5.78
C ALA A 459 -15.10 9.21 -7.14
N TYR A 460 -14.07 9.62 -7.89
CA TYR A 460 -14.25 10.19 -9.22
C TYR A 460 -14.73 9.17 -10.25
N ARG A 461 -14.27 7.92 -10.17
CA ARG A 461 -14.76 6.81 -11.00
C ARG A 461 -16.27 6.59 -10.76
N LYS A 462 -16.72 6.63 -9.51
CA LYS A 462 -18.14 6.56 -9.17
C LYS A 462 -18.94 7.76 -9.69
N ALA A 463 -18.35 8.95 -9.73
CA ALA A 463 -18.98 10.10 -10.39
C ALA A 463 -19.12 9.89 -11.91
N LEU A 464 -18.11 9.29 -12.57
CA LEU A 464 -18.14 8.96 -14.00
C LEU A 464 -19.11 7.83 -14.35
N GLU A 465 -19.37 6.88 -13.43
CA GLU A 465 -20.44 5.87 -13.59
C GLU A 465 -21.83 6.53 -13.65
N ILE A 466 -22.01 7.69 -13.02
CA ILE A 466 -23.28 8.44 -13.02
C ILE A 466 -23.37 9.38 -14.24
N ASP A 467 -22.29 10.10 -14.55
CA ASP A 467 -22.18 10.95 -15.73
C ASP A 467 -20.79 10.81 -16.37
N GLU A 468 -20.72 10.02 -17.43
CA GLU A 468 -19.49 9.73 -18.18
C GLU A 468 -18.88 10.99 -18.81
N ASN A 469 -19.65 12.06 -19.01
CA ASN A 469 -19.18 13.31 -19.60
C ASN A 469 -18.83 14.40 -18.58
N CYS A 470 -18.86 14.07 -17.28
CA CYS A 470 -18.51 15.02 -16.23
C CYS A 470 -17.00 15.36 -16.28
N GLN A 471 -16.69 16.55 -16.80
CA GLN A 471 -15.31 17.01 -16.97
C GLN A 471 -14.56 17.14 -15.63
N GLU A 472 -15.22 17.62 -14.58
CA GLU A 472 -14.66 17.72 -13.22
C GLU A 472 -14.26 16.34 -12.68
N ALA A 473 -15.04 15.30 -12.98
CA ALA A 473 -14.72 13.93 -12.59
C ALA A 473 -13.56 13.34 -13.42
N LYS A 474 -13.49 13.62 -14.73
CA LYS A 474 -12.38 13.16 -15.60
C LYS A 474 -11.04 13.76 -15.16
N GLU A 475 -11.01 15.06 -14.91
CA GLU A 475 -9.83 15.78 -14.46
C GLU A 475 -9.41 15.33 -13.07
N GLY A 476 -10.36 15.22 -12.14
CA GLY A 476 -10.13 14.70 -10.79
C GLY A 476 -9.58 13.28 -10.80
N TYR A 477 -10.15 12.39 -11.63
CA TYR A 477 -9.69 11.01 -11.79
C TYR A 477 -8.25 10.97 -12.34
N MET A 478 -7.96 11.69 -13.41
CA MET A 478 -6.62 11.74 -14.00
C MET A 478 -5.58 12.28 -13.00
N GLN A 479 -5.92 13.31 -12.25
CA GLN A 479 -5.04 13.90 -11.24
C GLN A 479 -4.81 12.94 -10.06
N ALA A 480 -5.85 12.22 -9.63
CA ALA A 480 -5.76 11.20 -8.60
C ALA A 480 -4.87 10.03 -9.05
N GLU A 481 -5.04 9.53 -10.28
CA GLU A 481 -4.21 8.47 -10.85
C GLU A 481 -2.73 8.87 -10.95
N LEU A 482 -2.44 10.08 -11.44
CA LEU A 482 -1.07 10.62 -11.52
C LEU A 482 -0.42 10.81 -10.14
N GLY A 483 -1.22 11.03 -9.09
CA GLY A 483 -0.74 11.20 -7.72
C GLY A 483 -0.55 9.89 -6.95
N THR A 484 -0.99 8.75 -7.48
CA THR A 484 -1.06 7.50 -6.71
C THR A 484 0.21 6.65 -6.83
N ASN A 485 0.91 6.46 -5.70
CA ASN A 485 2.03 5.53 -5.54
C ASN A 485 1.56 4.06 -5.58
N ASP A 486 2.33 3.17 -6.21
CA ASP A 486 2.08 1.73 -6.32
C ASP A 486 1.95 1.01 -4.96
N GLU A 487 2.64 1.47 -3.91
CA GLU A 487 2.50 0.95 -2.54
C GLU A 487 1.12 1.29 -1.94
N GLN A 488 0.61 2.50 -2.21
CA GLN A 488 -0.73 2.91 -1.77
C GLN A 488 -1.83 2.14 -2.54
N ARG A 489 -1.61 1.89 -3.84
CA ARG A 489 -2.48 1.06 -4.67
C ARG A 489 -2.53 -0.38 -4.17
N ARG A 490 -1.37 -0.98 -3.86
CA ARG A 490 -1.25 -2.34 -3.30
C ARG A 490 -1.89 -2.45 -1.91
N GLN A 491 -1.61 -1.49 -1.02
CA GLN A 491 -2.17 -1.50 0.33
C GLN A 491 -3.69 -1.32 0.33
N ALA A 492 -4.23 -0.49 -0.57
CA ALA A 492 -5.66 -0.34 -0.75
C ALA A 492 -6.31 -1.62 -1.33
N ALA A 493 -5.67 -2.24 -2.32
CA ALA A 493 -6.15 -3.48 -2.92
C ALA A 493 -6.10 -4.68 -1.96
N LEU A 494 -5.11 -4.74 -1.06
CA LEU A 494 -5.07 -5.74 0.02
C LEU A 494 -6.13 -5.50 1.10
N ASN A 495 -6.62 -4.26 1.25
CA ASN A 495 -7.68 -3.92 2.20
C ASN A 495 -9.09 -3.98 1.57
N ASP A 496 -9.19 -4.36 0.29
CA ASP A 496 -10.48 -4.53 -0.40
C ASP A 496 -11.20 -5.79 0.16
N PRO A 497 -12.40 -5.65 0.72
CA PRO A 497 -13.17 -6.77 1.26
C PRO A 497 -13.42 -7.88 0.21
N GLU A 498 -13.62 -7.52 -1.06
CA GLU A 498 -13.88 -8.49 -2.12
C GLU A 498 -12.60 -9.27 -2.48
N VAL A 499 -11.45 -8.62 -2.42
CA VAL A 499 -10.13 -9.28 -2.61
C VAL A 499 -9.82 -10.20 -1.43
N GLN A 500 -10.13 -9.78 -0.20
CA GLN A 500 -10.01 -10.61 1.01
C GLN A 500 -10.94 -11.82 0.97
N ASP A 501 -12.17 -11.66 0.47
CA ASP A 501 -13.11 -12.76 0.26
C ASP A 501 -12.58 -13.77 -0.77
N ILE A 502 -11.96 -13.30 -1.86
CA ILE A 502 -11.32 -14.18 -2.85
C ILE A 502 -10.13 -14.94 -2.25
N LEU A 503 -9.30 -14.29 -1.43
CA LEU A 503 -8.12 -14.90 -0.81
C LEU A 503 -8.48 -15.87 0.34
N SER A 504 -9.64 -15.67 0.97
CA SER A 504 -10.15 -16.51 2.07
C SER A 504 -11.04 -17.67 1.59
N ASP A 505 -11.49 -17.64 0.33
CA ASP A 505 -12.25 -18.73 -0.30
C ASP A 505 -11.42 -20.03 -0.35
N PRO A 506 -11.82 -21.10 0.35
CA PRO A 506 -11.08 -22.37 0.40
C PRO A 506 -10.89 -23.03 -0.97
N ALA A 507 -11.84 -22.84 -1.90
CA ALA A 507 -11.72 -23.35 -3.26
C ALA A 507 -10.66 -22.57 -4.03
N MET A 508 -10.61 -21.24 -3.87
CA MET A 508 -9.54 -20.44 -4.45
C MET A 508 -8.19 -20.69 -3.80
N GLN A 509 -8.10 -20.92 -2.50
CA GLN A 509 -6.84 -21.31 -1.86
C GLN A 509 -6.34 -22.67 -2.37
N MET A 510 -7.25 -23.62 -2.58
CA MET A 510 -6.91 -24.91 -3.20
C MET A 510 -6.48 -24.75 -4.66
N ILE A 511 -7.16 -23.91 -5.43
CA ILE A 511 -6.80 -23.61 -6.82
C ILE A 511 -5.44 -22.90 -6.86
N LEU A 512 -5.22 -21.84 -6.09
CA LEU A 512 -3.93 -21.14 -5.98
C LEU A 512 -2.81 -22.09 -5.53
N GLY A 513 -3.09 -22.99 -4.58
CA GLY A 513 -2.16 -24.03 -4.13
C GLY A 513 -1.90 -25.14 -5.17
N GLN A 514 -2.89 -25.46 -6.01
CA GLN A 514 -2.74 -26.38 -7.14
C GLN A 514 -2.00 -25.70 -8.30
N MET A 515 -2.26 -24.42 -8.57
CA MET A 515 -1.53 -23.60 -9.53
C MET A 515 -0.05 -23.47 -9.15
N GLN A 516 0.27 -23.47 -7.86
CA GLN A 516 1.66 -23.52 -7.37
C GLN A 516 2.35 -24.89 -7.51
N LYS A 517 1.61 -25.98 -7.73
CA LYS A 517 2.17 -27.35 -7.73
C LYS A 517 2.07 -28.07 -9.08
N ASP A 518 1.05 -27.75 -9.88
CA ASP A 518 0.78 -28.37 -11.17
C ASP A 518 0.30 -27.33 -12.20
N PRO A 519 1.19 -26.88 -13.10
CA PRO A 519 0.85 -25.93 -14.17
C PRO A 519 -0.19 -26.45 -15.17
N LYS A 520 -0.47 -27.76 -15.24
CA LYS A 520 -1.51 -28.32 -16.12
C LYS A 520 -2.91 -28.14 -15.55
N ALA A 521 -3.04 -28.17 -14.22
CA ALA A 521 -4.31 -27.90 -13.53
C ALA A 521 -4.79 -26.45 -13.76
N VAL A 522 -3.86 -25.52 -14.03
CA VAL A 522 -4.16 -24.11 -14.38
C VAL A 522 -5.09 -24.01 -15.60
N ALA A 523 -4.82 -24.81 -16.65
CA ALA A 523 -5.61 -24.77 -17.89
C ALA A 523 -7.04 -25.30 -17.69
N GLU A 524 -7.23 -26.29 -16.81
CA GLU A 524 -8.56 -26.82 -16.46
C GLU A 524 -9.35 -25.84 -15.59
N HIS A 525 -8.72 -25.22 -14.58
CA HIS A 525 -9.38 -24.24 -13.72
C HIS A 525 -9.74 -22.94 -14.44
N LEU A 526 -8.91 -22.51 -15.41
CA LEU A 526 -9.18 -21.33 -16.24
C LEU A 526 -10.35 -21.52 -17.22
N GLN A 527 -10.82 -22.76 -17.47
CA GLN A 527 -12.06 -23.00 -18.23
C GLN A 527 -13.29 -22.56 -17.44
N ASN A 528 -13.22 -22.50 -16.11
CA ASN A 528 -14.31 -22.00 -15.28
C ASN A 528 -14.34 -20.45 -15.30
N PRO A 529 -15.41 -19.83 -15.84
CA PRO A 529 -15.50 -18.36 -15.94
C PRO A 529 -15.44 -17.65 -14.59
N GLN A 530 -15.95 -18.27 -13.52
CA GLN A 530 -15.95 -17.67 -12.18
C GLN A 530 -14.55 -17.63 -11.57
N VAL A 531 -13.75 -18.68 -11.78
CA VAL A 531 -12.35 -18.75 -11.33
C VAL A 531 -11.49 -17.75 -12.09
N ARG A 532 -11.70 -17.62 -13.40
CA ARG A 532 -11.01 -16.63 -14.24
C ARG A 532 -11.26 -15.20 -13.78
N THR A 533 -12.51 -14.84 -13.49
CA THR A 533 -12.86 -13.50 -12.99
C THR A 533 -12.24 -13.22 -11.63
N LYS A 534 -12.22 -14.21 -10.72
CA LYS A 534 -11.57 -14.09 -9.41
C LYS A 534 -10.04 -13.90 -9.55
N LEU A 535 -9.39 -14.68 -10.41
CA LEU A 535 -7.95 -14.55 -10.70
C LEU A 535 -7.61 -13.20 -11.36
N GLN A 536 -8.43 -12.74 -12.31
CA GLN A 536 -8.25 -11.44 -12.94
C GLN A 536 -8.34 -10.30 -11.92
N LYS A 537 -9.28 -10.37 -10.97
CA LYS A 537 -9.36 -9.39 -9.87
C LYS A 537 -8.11 -9.39 -8.98
N LEU A 538 -7.53 -10.55 -8.67
CA LEU A 538 -6.27 -10.62 -7.92
C LEU A 538 -5.09 -10.00 -8.71
N ILE A 539 -5.08 -10.19 -10.03
CA ILE A 539 -4.07 -9.59 -10.94
C ILE A 539 -4.25 -8.06 -11.01
N ASP A 540 -5.48 -7.59 -11.20
CA ASP A 540 -5.83 -6.16 -11.25
C ASP A 540 -5.55 -5.46 -9.90
N ALA A 541 -5.68 -6.20 -8.78
CA ALA A 541 -5.30 -5.80 -7.43
C ALA A 541 -3.76 -5.78 -7.20
N GLY A 542 -2.95 -6.16 -8.20
CA GLY A 542 -1.50 -6.21 -8.08
C GLY A 542 -0.99 -7.24 -7.07
N ILE A 543 -1.82 -8.23 -6.71
CA ILE A 543 -1.42 -9.36 -5.88
C ILE A 543 -0.61 -10.29 -6.77
N PRO A 544 0.68 -10.50 -6.48
CA PRO A 544 1.49 -11.42 -7.25
C PRO A 544 0.94 -12.83 -7.04
N ILE A 545 0.19 -13.32 -8.03
CA ILE A 545 -0.05 -14.75 -8.17
C ILE A 545 1.32 -15.33 -8.50
N THR A 546 2.01 -15.84 -7.48
CA THR A 546 3.30 -16.49 -7.62
C THR A 546 3.13 -17.70 -8.54
N MET A 547 3.39 -17.49 -9.82
CA MET A 547 3.52 -18.52 -10.84
C MET A 547 4.85 -19.25 -10.59
N SER A 548 4.89 -20.14 -9.61
CA SER A 548 6.04 -21.04 -9.48
C SER A 548 6.11 -21.89 -10.75
N GLY A 549 7.17 -21.72 -11.55
CA GLY A 549 7.45 -22.60 -12.69
C GLY A 549 7.82 -21.95 -14.02
N VAL A 550 8.03 -20.63 -14.10
CA VAL A 550 8.58 -20.03 -15.35
C VAL A 550 10.02 -20.50 -15.56
N LYS A 551 10.27 -21.19 -16.67
CA LYS A 551 11.60 -21.68 -17.05
C LYS A 551 12.31 -20.62 -17.88
N VAL A 552 13.37 -20.06 -17.30
CA VAL A 552 14.08 -18.92 -17.86
C VAL A 552 15.51 -19.31 -18.21
N VAL A 553 15.90 -19.09 -19.46
CA VAL A 553 17.30 -19.18 -19.87
C VAL A 553 17.91 -17.78 -19.86
N ILE A 554 18.96 -17.58 -19.06
CA ILE A 554 19.76 -16.35 -19.05
C ILE A 554 21.04 -16.60 -19.85
N CYS A 555 21.17 -15.97 -21.01
CA CYS A 555 22.36 -16.10 -21.86
C CYS A 555 23.43 -15.07 -21.45
N GLY A 556 24.63 -15.56 -21.12
CA GLY A 556 25.82 -14.78 -20.78
C GLY A 556 26.38 -15.06 -19.39
N GLY A 557 27.65 -14.69 -19.17
CA GLY A 557 28.33 -14.71 -17.86
C GLY A 557 28.82 -13.34 -17.38
N GLY A 558 28.35 -12.25 -17.97
CA GLY A 558 28.75 -10.88 -17.58
C GLY A 558 28.00 -10.32 -16.36
N ASN A 559 28.26 -9.05 -16.04
CA ASN A 559 27.61 -8.35 -14.91
C ASN A 559 26.07 -8.40 -14.98
N GLY A 560 25.51 -7.99 -16.13
CA GLY A 560 24.05 -7.96 -16.32
C GLY A 560 23.40 -9.34 -16.26
N ALA A 561 24.07 -10.36 -16.79
CA ALA A 561 23.57 -11.73 -16.77
C ALA A 561 23.51 -12.29 -15.33
N HIS A 562 24.51 -12.01 -14.49
CA HIS A 562 24.47 -12.39 -13.08
C HIS A 562 23.35 -11.68 -12.30
N VAL A 563 23.14 -10.38 -12.53
CA VAL A 563 22.02 -9.65 -11.90
C VAL A 563 20.68 -10.23 -12.36
N ALA A 564 20.49 -10.43 -13.67
CA ALA A 564 19.25 -10.99 -14.21
C ALA A 564 18.97 -12.39 -13.67
N ALA A 565 19.99 -13.25 -13.62
CA ALA A 565 19.87 -14.61 -13.08
C ALA A 565 19.51 -14.60 -11.58
N GLY A 566 20.20 -13.78 -10.80
CA GLY A 566 19.96 -13.68 -9.36
C GLY A 566 18.56 -13.14 -9.03
N LEU A 567 18.15 -12.03 -9.66
CA LEU A 567 16.83 -11.44 -9.44
C LEU A 567 15.70 -12.35 -9.91
N ALA A 568 15.81 -12.96 -11.10
CA ALA A 568 14.79 -13.89 -11.58
C ALA A 568 14.64 -15.11 -10.64
N ALA A 569 15.74 -15.62 -10.09
CA ALA A 569 15.71 -16.74 -9.14
C ALA A 569 15.11 -16.33 -7.78
N LEU A 570 15.45 -15.13 -7.28
CA LEU A 570 14.84 -14.58 -6.06
C LEU A 570 13.33 -14.34 -6.20
N ASN A 571 12.87 -14.06 -7.43
CA ASN A 571 11.46 -13.92 -7.79
C ASN A 571 10.81 -15.25 -8.22
N GLY A 572 11.45 -16.40 -7.94
CA GLY A 572 10.82 -17.72 -8.02
C GLY A 572 10.88 -18.43 -9.38
N ALA A 573 11.68 -17.95 -10.33
CA ALA A 573 11.87 -18.64 -11.61
C ALA A 573 12.82 -19.84 -11.54
N ASP A 574 12.59 -20.83 -12.40
CA ASP A 574 13.56 -21.87 -12.72
C ASP A 574 14.63 -21.26 -13.65
N VAL A 575 15.69 -20.71 -13.04
CA VAL A 575 16.75 -19.98 -13.75
C VAL A 575 17.86 -20.91 -14.21
N ARG A 576 18.13 -20.88 -15.51
CA ARG A 576 19.16 -21.67 -16.18
C ARG A 576 20.12 -20.73 -16.89
N MET A 577 21.30 -20.56 -16.31
CA MET A 577 22.30 -19.67 -16.86
C MET A 577 23.11 -20.42 -17.92
N MET A 578 23.20 -19.85 -19.11
CA MET A 578 23.93 -20.44 -20.22
C MET A 578 25.06 -19.52 -20.67
N SER A 579 26.28 -20.04 -20.73
CA SER A 579 27.39 -19.37 -21.41
C SER A 579 28.11 -20.31 -22.37
N THR A 580 28.29 -19.84 -23.61
CA THR A 580 29.05 -20.55 -24.66
C THR A 580 30.48 -20.03 -24.80
N PHE A 581 30.88 -19.06 -23.96
CA PHE A 581 32.19 -18.43 -24.05
C PHE A 581 33.25 -19.25 -23.32
N SER A 582 34.11 -19.96 -24.06
CA SER A 582 35.21 -20.75 -23.49
C SER A 582 34.72 -21.73 -22.41
N ASP A 583 35.27 -21.62 -21.20
CA ASP A 583 35.00 -22.41 -19.99
C ASP A 583 34.19 -21.60 -18.95
N GLU A 584 33.53 -20.52 -19.38
CA GLU A 584 32.87 -19.57 -18.48
C GLU A 584 31.78 -20.23 -17.64
N ALA A 585 30.96 -21.11 -18.23
CA ALA A 585 29.90 -21.83 -17.51
C ALA A 585 30.47 -22.77 -16.43
N GLU A 586 31.56 -23.49 -16.73
CA GLU A 586 32.23 -24.36 -15.76
C GLU A 586 32.84 -23.55 -14.61
N ARG A 587 33.46 -22.40 -14.91
CA ARG A 587 34.02 -21.51 -13.89
C ARG A 587 32.93 -20.93 -12.97
N ILE A 588 31.78 -20.53 -13.53
CA ILE A 588 30.64 -20.06 -12.73
C ILE A 588 30.09 -21.20 -11.85
N SER A 589 29.88 -22.39 -12.41
CA SER A 589 29.43 -23.57 -11.67
C SER A 589 30.36 -23.93 -10.51
N ALA A 590 31.67 -23.88 -10.73
CA ALA A 590 32.67 -24.12 -9.69
C ALA A 590 32.63 -23.06 -8.59
N ALA A 591 32.47 -21.78 -8.96
CA ALA A 591 32.35 -20.68 -8.00
C ALA A 591 31.09 -20.79 -7.13
N LEU A 592 29.94 -21.15 -7.73
CA LEU A 592 28.69 -21.39 -7.00
C LEU A 592 28.82 -22.60 -6.08
N ALA A 593 29.42 -23.70 -6.53
CA ALA A 593 29.63 -24.89 -5.69
C ALA A 593 30.47 -24.58 -4.45
N ALA A 594 31.46 -23.68 -4.55
CA ALA A 594 32.24 -23.19 -3.42
C ALA A 594 31.43 -22.28 -2.46
N ASN A 595 30.23 -21.84 -2.85
CA ASN A 595 29.34 -20.98 -2.08
C ASN A 595 27.97 -21.63 -1.82
N ASN A 596 27.94 -22.92 -1.47
CA ASN A 596 26.70 -23.67 -1.21
C ASN A 596 25.68 -23.67 -2.36
N GLY A 597 26.12 -23.42 -3.60
CA GLY A 597 25.27 -23.32 -4.78
C GLY A 597 24.50 -22.00 -4.90
N LEU A 598 24.92 -20.95 -4.16
CA LEU A 598 24.21 -19.68 -4.09
C LEU A 598 24.98 -18.55 -4.79
N LEU A 599 24.26 -17.77 -5.58
CA LEU A 599 24.70 -16.52 -6.18
C LEU A 599 24.26 -15.35 -5.28
N ARG A 600 25.22 -14.59 -4.77
CA ARG A 600 24.92 -13.39 -3.98
C ARG A 600 24.63 -12.19 -4.87
N VAL A 601 23.52 -11.53 -4.61
CA VAL A 601 23.12 -10.26 -5.23
C VAL A 601 23.07 -9.19 -4.14
N THR A 602 23.94 -8.19 -4.26
CA THR A 602 23.86 -6.98 -3.46
C THR A 602 23.08 -5.93 -4.22
N TYR A 603 22.06 -5.33 -3.59
CA TYR A 603 21.31 -4.23 -4.17
C TYR A 603 21.04 -3.16 -3.13
N THR A 604 21.04 -1.89 -3.54
CA THR A 604 20.75 -0.76 -2.66
C THR A 604 19.39 -0.18 -3.03
N ASP A 605 18.47 -0.15 -2.07
CA ASP A 605 17.13 0.38 -2.22
C ASP A 605 16.84 1.39 -1.10
N ALA A 606 16.40 2.60 -1.46
CA ALA A 606 16.16 3.72 -0.55
C ALA A 606 17.31 4.00 0.45
N GLY A 607 18.56 3.79 0.04
CA GLY A 607 19.75 3.99 0.88
C GLY A 607 20.08 2.81 1.81
N THR A 608 19.32 1.72 1.75
CA THR A 608 19.60 0.48 2.48
C THR A 608 20.17 -0.57 1.53
N THR A 609 21.40 -1.01 1.80
CA THR A 609 22.03 -2.11 1.07
C THR A 609 21.55 -3.45 1.63
N LYS A 610 21.08 -4.32 0.73
CA LYS A 610 20.62 -5.68 1.04
C LYS A 610 21.48 -6.68 0.27
N GLU A 611 21.83 -7.77 0.93
CA GLU A 611 22.48 -8.92 0.31
C GLU A 611 21.50 -10.10 0.31
N LEU A 612 21.22 -10.64 -0.88
CA LEU A 612 20.32 -11.77 -1.06
C LEU A 612 21.05 -12.89 -1.77
N ASP A 613 20.88 -14.12 -1.27
CA ASP A 613 21.47 -15.31 -1.86
C ASP A 613 20.43 -16.04 -2.71
N ALA A 614 20.67 -16.09 -4.02
CA ALA A 614 19.82 -16.67 -5.03
C ALA A 614 20.30 -18.07 -5.42
N LYS A 615 19.40 -19.04 -5.55
CA LYS A 615 19.74 -20.39 -6.02
C LYS A 615 19.39 -20.55 -7.50
N LEU A 616 20.39 -20.77 -8.34
CA LEU A 616 20.17 -21.09 -9.76
C LEU A 616 19.91 -22.59 -9.92
N SER A 617 19.07 -22.96 -10.88
CA SER A 617 18.77 -24.37 -11.15
C SER A 617 19.93 -25.08 -11.84
N VAL A 618 20.55 -24.41 -12.81
CA VAL A 618 21.73 -24.93 -13.53
C VAL A 618 22.53 -23.79 -14.14
N VAL A 619 23.85 -23.97 -14.20
CA VAL A 619 24.75 -23.18 -15.04
C VAL A 619 25.49 -24.13 -15.98
N THR A 620 25.33 -23.93 -17.29
CA THR A 620 25.80 -24.90 -18.30
C THR A 620 26.19 -24.23 -19.60
N LYS A 621 27.02 -24.90 -20.40
CA LYS A 621 27.25 -24.54 -21.81
C LYS A 621 26.41 -25.38 -22.78
N ASP A 622 25.74 -26.41 -22.28
CA ASP A 622 24.93 -27.33 -23.09
C ASP A 622 23.54 -26.72 -23.37
N PRO A 623 23.22 -26.36 -24.62
CA PRO A 623 21.92 -25.80 -24.98
C PRO A 623 20.76 -26.75 -24.69
N ALA A 624 20.96 -28.07 -24.79
CA ALA A 624 19.89 -29.03 -24.56
C ALA A 624 19.46 -29.06 -23.09
N VAL A 625 20.40 -28.81 -22.17
CA VAL A 625 20.13 -28.69 -20.73
C VAL A 625 19.50 -27.34 -20.41
N ALA A 626 20.06 -26.25 -20.94
CA ALA A 626 19.53 -24.91 -20.70
C ALA A 626 18.12 -24.74 -21.28
N GLY A 627 17.94 -25.03 -22.57
CA GLY A 627 16.73 -24.73 -23.34
C GLY A 627 15.56 -25.69 -23.14
N LYS A 628 15.69 -26.75 -22.33
CA LYS A 628 14.64 -27.79 -22.20
C LYS A 628 13.29 -27.23 -21.72
N ASP A 629 12.27 -27.23 -22.56
CA ASP A 629 10.95 -26.65 -22.25
C ASP A 629 11.02 -25.19 -21.79
N VAL A 630 11.94 -24.38 -22.33
CA VAL A 630 12.10 -22.98 -21.95
C VAL A 630 10.85 -22.16 -22.30
N ASP A 631 10.41 -21.30 -21.38
CA ASP A 631 9.31 -20.38 -21.62
C ASP A 631 9.84 -19.01 -22.09
N LEU A 632 10.96 -18.57 -21.52
CA LEU A 632 11.58 -17.26 -21.79
C LEU A 632 13.10 -17.37 -21.92
N ILE A 633 13.65 -16.85 -23.02
CA ILE A 633 15.09 -16.71 -23.28
C ILE A 633 15.46 -15.23 -23.16
N LEU A 634 16.33 -14.87 -22.20
CA LEU A 634 16.90 -13.52 -22.10
C LEU A 634 18.34 -13.49 -22.61
N LEU A 635 18.57 -12.69 -23.63
CA LEU A 635 19.89 -12.38 -24.17
C LEU A 635 20.46 -11.16 -23.43
N VAL A 636 21.28 -11.42 -22.40
CA VAL A 636 21.90 -10.38 -21.55
C VAL A 636 23.40 -10.31 -21.86
N VAL A 637 23.70 -10.13 -23.15
CA VAL A 637 25.06 -10.15 -23.73
C VAL A 637 25.20 -9.04 -24.77
N PRO A 638 26.44 -8.64 -25.13
CA PRO A 638 26.69 -7.76 -26.26
C PRO A 638 26.10 -8.30 -27.56
N ALA A 639 25.72 -7.40 -28.48
CA ALA A 639 25.00 -7.75 -29.71
C ALA A 639 25.71 -8.82 -30.56
N PHE A 640 27.03 -8.74 -30.69
CA PHE A 640 27.81 -9.69 -31.49
C PHE A 640 27.69 -11.15 -31.03
N ALA A 641 27.31 -11.39 -29.77
CA ALA A 641 27.20 -12.73 -29.20
C ALA A 641 25.81 -13.36 -29.37
N HIS A 642 24.75 -12.58 -29.63
CA HIS A 642 23.37 -13.07 -29.64
C HIS A 642 23.17 -14.20 -30.66
N ALA A 643 23.69 -14.05 -31.88
CA ALA A 643 23.59 -15.08 -32.92
C ALA A 643 24.17 -16.44 -32.49
N GLY A 644 25.23 -16.44 -31.67
CA GLY A 644 25.83 -17.67 -31.13
C GLY A 644 24.86 -18.39 -30.19
N TYR A 645 24.23 -17.66 -29.27
CA TYR A 645 23.23 -18.21 -28.34
C TYR A 645 21.96 -18.65 -29.06
N LEU A 646 21.43 -17.84 -29.98
CA LEU A 646 20.23 -18.17 -30.76
C LEU A 646 20.43 -19.44 -31.58
N ARG A 647 21.58 -19.61 -32.25
CA ARG A 647 21.88 -20.85 -32.99
C ARG A 647 22.04 -22.06 -32.08
N ALA A 648 22.68 -21.88 -30.92
CA ALA A 648 22.84 -22.97 -29.96
C ALA A 648 21.48 -23.44 -29.40
N LEU A 649 20.58 -22.50 -29.09
CA LEU A 649 19.26 -22.77 -28.52
C LEU A 649 18.18 -23.09 -29.58
N LEU A 650 18.46 -22.91 -30.87
CA LEU A 650 17.49 -23.13 -31.95
C LEU A 650 16.76 -24.49 -31.85
N PRO A 651 17.43 -25.63 -31.56
CA PRO A 651 16.74 -26.91 -31.40
C PRO A 651 15.73 -26.97 -30.23
N ASN A 652 15.83 -26.02 -29.30
CA ASN A 652 15.02 -25.94 -28.08
C ASN A 652 13.95 -24.85 -28.15
N ILE A 653 13.99 -23.97 -29.15
CA ILE A 653 12.99 -22.91 -29.34
C ILE A 653 11.76 -23.55 -29.98
N THR A 654 10.64 -23.57 -29.25
CA THR A 654 9.36 -24.11 -29.72
C THR A 654 8.34 -22.99 -29.94
N PRO A 655 7.23 -23.26 -30.65
CA PRO A 655 6.14 -22.29 -30.79
C PRO A 655 5.65 -21.77 -29.43
N GLY A 656 5.40 -20.47 -29.32
CA GLY A 656 5.03 -19.80 -28.07
C GLY A 656 6.20 -19.46 -27.12
N THR A 657 7.46 -19.78 -27.49
CA THR A 657 8.64 -19.32 -26.73
C THR A 657 8.74 -17.80 -26.79
N VAL A 658 9.12 -17.17 -25.68
CA VAL A 658 9.43 -15.74 -25.64
C VAL A 658 10.93 -15.53 -25.75
N ILE A 659 11.37 -14.70 -26.69
CA ILE A 659 12.79 -14.34 -26.90
C ILE A 659 12.96 -12.86 -26.61
N CYS A 660 13.84 -12.53 -25.66
CA CYS A 660 14.02 -11.18 -25.16
C CYS A 660 15.47 -10.72 -25.34
N GLY A 661 15.67 -9.63 -26.09
CA GLY A 661 16.93 -8.90 -26.15
C GLY A 661 16.98 -7.84 -25.04
N MET A 662 17.95 -7.94 -24.13
CA MET A 662 18.10 -6.97 -23.04
C MET A 662 19.57 -6.59 -22.82
N PRO A 663 20.08 -5.60 -23.57
CA PRO A 663 19.44 -4.93 -24.71
C PRO A 663 19.46 -5.80 -25.98
N GLY A 664 18.49 -5.63 -26.89
CA GLY A 664 18.53 -6.29 -28.19
C GLY A 664 19.52 -5.65 -29.15
N SER A 665 19.67 -4.32 -29.11
CA SER A 665 20.45 -3.50 -30.06
C SER A 665 19.90 -3.51 -31.49
N PRO A 666 20.24 -2.53 -32.35
CA PRO A 666 19.71 -2.44 -33.72
C PRO A 666 19.85 -3.74 -34.53
N GLY A 667 18.75 -4.10 -35.20
CA GLY A 667 18.66 -5.29 -36.05
C GLY A 667 18.44 -6.60 -35.30
N PHE A 668 18.15 -6.55 -33.99
CA PHE A 668 17.80 -7.73 -33.21
C PHE A 668 16.67 -8.57 -33.83
N PRO A 669 15.53 -7.99 -34.26
CA PRO A 669 14.46 -8.79 -34.88
C PRO A 669 14.92 -9.52 -36.15
N PHE A 670 15.73 -8.87 -36.99
CA PHE A 670 16.23 -9.47 -38.23
C PHE A 670 17.17 -10.65 -37.98
N GLU A 671 17.98 -10.56 -36.93
CA GLU A 671 18.85 -11.67 -36.54
C GLU A 671 18.06 -12.86 -36.00
N VAL A 672 17.03 -12.62 -35.20
CA VAL A 672 16.13 -13.68 -34.73
C VAL A 672 15.40 -14.31 -35.92
N ASP A 673 14.80 -13.50 -36.79
CA ASP A 673 14.07 -13.96 -37.98
C ASP A 673 14.97 -14.78 -38.92
N GLY A 674 16.18 -14.30 -39.17
CA GLY A 674 17.14 -14.96 -40.06
C GLY A 674 17.70 -16.28 -39.50
N ILE A 675 17.72 -16.46 -38.17
CA ILE A 675 18.20 -17.70 -37.53
C ILE A 675 17.07 -18.72 -37.37
N LEU A 676 15.88 -18.30 -36.94
CA LEU A 676 14.74 -19.19 -36.73
C LEU A 676 14.08 -19.61 -38.03
N GLY A 677 14.21 -18.79 -39.08
CA GLY A 677 13.46 -18.95 -40.32
C GLY A 677 12.00 -18.46 -40.17
N PRO A 678 11.30 -18.27 -41.30
CA PRO A 678 10.02 -17.56 -41.34
C PRO A 678 8.90 -18.27 -40.58
N GLU A 679 8.86 -19.61 -40.58
CA GLU A 679 7.78 -20.37 -39.95
C GLU A 679 7.88 -20.31 -38.42
N LEU A 680 9.02 -20.68 -37.85
CA LEU A 680 9.20 -20.67 -36.39
C LEU A 680 9.23 -19.24 -35.84
N SER A 681 9.84 -18.29 -36.56
CA SER A 681 9.89 -16.90 -36.10
C SER A 681 8.51 -16.24 -35.98
N ALA A 682 7.58 -16.60 -36.88
CA ALA A 682 6.19 -16.14 -36.81
C ALA A 682 5.43 -16.73 -35.61
N GLN A 683 5.92 -17.80 -34.99
CA GLN A 683 5.26 -18.50 -33.88
C GLN A 683 5.84 -18.16 -32.51
N VAL A 684 6.91 -17.38 -32.44
CA VAL A 684 7.54 -16.93 -31.18
C VAL A 684 7.23 -15.46 -30.91
N THR A 685 7.22 -15.09 -29.63
CA THR A 685 7.07 -13.69 -29.22
C THR A 685 8.45 -13.07 -29.03
N LEU A 686 8.69 -11.90 -29.64
CA LEU A 686 9.93 -11.15 -29.46
C LEU A 686 9.72 -9.95 -28.55
N MET A 687 10.63 -9.74 -27.61
CA MET A 687 10.75 -8.52 -26.82
C MET A 687 12.12 -7.88 -27.05
N ASP A 688 12.15 -6.58 -27.26
CA ASP A 688 13.39 -5.83 -27.43
C ASP A 688 13.40 -4.63 -26.48
N TRP A 689 14.47 -4.50 -25.69
CA TRP A 689 14.67 -3.42 -24.74
C TRP A 689 15.87 -2.56 -25.15
N ALA A 690 15.71 -1.25 -25.02
CA ALA A 690 16.72 -0.29 -25.49
C ALA A 690 18.06 -0.38 -24.75
N THR A 691 18.06 -0.82 -23.48
CA THR A 691 19.26 -0.80 -22.62
C THR A 691 19.24 -1.91 -21.57
N LEU A 692 20.37 -2.11 -20.85
CA LEU A 692 20.35 -2.89 -19.61
C LEU A 692 19.55 -2.16 -18.51
N PRO A 693 18.86 -2.91 -17.62
CA PRO A 693 18.06 -2.34 -16.51
C PRO A 693 18.91 -1.68 -15.41
N TRP A 694 20.15 -2.13 -15.25
CA TRP A 694 21.00 -1.78 -14.10
C TRP A 694 22.38 -1.29 -14.53
N ALA A 695 22.93 -0.37 -13.75
CA ALA A 695 24.36 -0.24 -13.57
C ALA A 695 24.80 -1.29 -12.55
N CYS A 696 25.69 -2.20 -12.94
CA CYS A 696 26.08 -3.34 -12.12
C CYS A 696 27.53 -3.75 -12.31
N ARG A 697 28.08 -4.42 -11.30
CA ARG A 697 29.47 -4.89 -11.28
C ARG A 697 29.59 -6.22 -10.55
N LEU A 698 30.29 -7.18 -11.15
CA LEU A 698 30.74 -8.37 -10.45
C LEU A 698 31.80 -7.99 -9.43
N LEU A 699 31.57 -8.37 -8.18
CA LEU A 699 32.55 -8.26 -7.09
C LEU A 699 33.40 -9.54 -7.03
N GLU A 700 32.75 -10.69 -7.18
CA GLU A 700 33.41 -11.99 -7.31
C GLU A 700 32.78 -12.75 -8.49
N PHE A 701 33.59 -13.10 -9.48
CA PHE A 701 33.12 -13.78 -10.68
C PHE A 701 32.39 -15.09 -10.35
N GLY A 702 31.17 -15.26 -10.87
CA GLY A 702 30.35 -16.46 -10.63
C GLY A 702 29.66 -16.52 -9.27
N ARG A 703 29.96 -15.61 -8.33
CA ARG A 703 29.53 -15.73 -6.94
C ARG A 703 28.84 -14.51 -6.37
N HIS A 704 29.29 -13.30 -6.73
CA HIS A 704 28.79 -12.07 -6.12
C HIS A 704 28.71 -10.94 -7.13
N VAL A 705 27.50 -10.41 -7.31
CA VAL A 705 27.22 -9.25 -8.16
C VAL A 705 26.55 -8.14 -7.36
N GLU A 706 26.91 -6.91 -7.66
CA GLU A 706 26.34 -5.71 -7.07
C GLU A 706 25.56 -4.89 -8.11
N VAL A 707 24.35 -4.49 -7.73
CA VAL A 707 23.53 -3.49 -8.42
C VAL A 707 23.90 -2.12 -7.85
N LEU A 708 24.68 -1.36 -8.63
CA LEU A 708 25.11 0.00 -8.29
C LEU A 708 23.96 1.00 -8.43
N GLY A 709 23.03 0.73 -9.35
CA GLY A 709 21.83 1.54 -9.54
C GLY A 709 20.87 0.90 -10.53
N THR A 710 19.58 1.04 -10.24
CA THR A 710 18.47 0.55 -11.08
C THR A 710 17.83 1.72 -11.79
N LYS A 711 17.53 1.60 -13.08
CA LYS A 711 16.80 2.64 -13.80
C LYS A 711 15.39 2.81 -13.26
N GLU A 712 14.83 4.00 -13.38
CA GLU A 712 13.43 4.26 -13.01
C GLU A 712 12.48 3.53 -13.96
N SER A 713 12.76 3.56 -15.26
CA SER A 713 11.99 2.87 -16.30
C SER A 713 12.87 2.46 -17.48
N MET A 714 12.36 1.54 -18.30
CA MET A 714 12.93 1.17 -19.59
C MET A 714 11.89 1.19 -20.69
N ARG A 715 12.33 1.64 -21.88
CA ARG A 715 11.53 1.57 -23.11
C ARG A 715 11.85 0.28 -23.85
N GLY A 716 10.81 -0.39 -24.31
CA GLY A 716 10.92 -1.58 -25.14
C GLY A 716 9.72 -1.70 -26.08
N SER A 717 9.70 -2.78 -26.86
CA SER A 717 8.59 -3.13 -27.71
C SER A 717 8.45 -4.64 -27.79
N VAL A 718 7.25 -5.10 -28.14
CA VAL A 718 6.89 -6.51 -28.21
C VAL A 718 6.27 -6.80 -29.57
N ARG A 719 6.78 -7.84 -30.24
CA ARG A 719 6.14 -8.46 -31.42
C ARG A 719 5.55 -9.79 -30.99
N LEU A 720 4.23 -9.87 -30.91
CA LEU A 720 3.53 -11.09 -30.53
C LEU A 720 3.65 -12.15 -31.63
N GLY A 721 3.92 -13.39 -31.22
CA GLY A 721 3.86 -14.54 -32.11
C GLY A 721 2.42 -14.94 -32.44
N THR A 722 2.24 -15.68 -33.52
CA THR A 722 0.96 -16.28 -33.93
C THR A 722 0.50 -17.38 -32.98
N VAL A 723 1.43 -18.01 -32.25
CA VAL A 723 1.13 -18.96 -31.17
C VAL A 723 1.28 -18.20 -29.84
N PRO A 724 0.22 -18.15 -29.00
CA PRO A 724 0.29 -17.50 -27.70
C PRO A 724 1.39 -18.09 -26.82
N SER A 725 2.14 -17.23 -26.14
CA SER A 725 3.14 -17.65 -25.16
C SER A 725 2.48 -18.21 -23.90
N ARG A 726 3.19 -19.11 -23.21
CA ARG A 726 2.74 -19.67 -21.92
C ARG A 726 2.71 -18.64 -20.79
N VAL A 727 3.50 -17.59 -20.94
CA VAL A 727 3.59 -16.47 -20.01
C VAL A 727 3.13 -15.19 -20.70
N ASP A 728 2.58 -14.25 -19.93
CA ASP A 728 2.38 -12.89 -20.43
C ASP A 728 3.73 -12.17 -20.52
N PRO A 729 4.23 -11.79 -21.71
CA PRO A 729 5.64 -11.44 -21.92
C PRO A 729 6.15 -10.31 -21.02
N VAL A 730 5.47 -9.16 -21.00
CA VAL A 730 5.93 -7.95 -20.29
C VAL A 730 5.73 -8.08 -18.78
N PRO A 731 4.53 -8.47 -18.28
CA PRO A 731 4.32 -8.69 -16.85
C PRO A 731 5.20 -9.81 -16.29
N CYS A 732 5.41 -10.89 -17.04
CA CYS A 732 6.36 -11.94 -16.64
C CYS A 732 7.75 -11.35 -16.46
N LEU A 733 8.29 -10.66 -17.47
CA LEU A 733 9.61 -10.06 -17.34
C LEU A 733 9.68 -9.04 -16.19
N GLN A 734 8.67 -8.20 -16.01
CA GLN A 734 8.59 -7.25 -14.89
C GLN A 734 8.68 -7.99 -13.54
N SER A 735 7.92 -9.07 -13.37
CA SER A 735 7.95 -9.87 -12.13
C SER A 735 9.34 -10.48 -11.86
N LEU A 736 10.06 -10.90 -12.90
CA LEU A 736 11.39 -11.49 -12.78
C LEU A 736 12.45 -10.46 -12.39
N LEU A 737 12.36 -9.24 -12.93
CA LEU A 737 13.33 -8.17 -12.66
C LEU A 737 13.05 -7.43 -11.33
N GLY A 738 11.82 -7.51 -10.83
CA GLY A 738 11.35 -6.80 -9.63
C GLY A 738 10.59 -5.51 -9.96
N GLN A 739 10.34 -4.68 -8.95
CA GLN A 739 9.50 -3.47 -9.12
C GLN A 739 10.11 -2.42 -10.05
N ARG A 740 11.45 -2.36 -10.16
CA ARG A 740 12.16 -1.41 -11.01
C ARG A 740 13.25 -2.10 -11.84
N PRO A 741 13.52 -1.62 -13.07
CA PRO A 741 12.82 -0.52 -13.75
C PRO A 741 11.39 -0.89 -14.16
N VAL A 742 10.52 0.11 -14.26
CA VAL A 742 9.19 -0.06 -14.88
C VAL A 742 9.36 -0.30 -16.37
N LEU A 743 8.84 -1.42 -16.86
CA LEU A 743 8.95 -1.86 -18.24
C LEU A 743 7.82 -1.28 -19.10
N ASN A 744 8.16 -0.29 -19.92
CA ASN A 744 7.22 0.38 -20.82
C ASN A 744 7.38 -0.17 -22.23
N ALA A 745 6.55 -1.14 -22.59
CA ALA A 745 6.45 -1.67 -23.94
C ALA A 745 5.46 -0.86 -24.77
N SER A 746 5.91 -0.26 -25.88
CA SER A 746 5.04 0.49 -26.78
C SER A 746 5.59 0.55 -28.20
N GLY A 747 4.71 0.89 -29.15
CA GLY A 747 5.06 1.05 -30.56
C GLY A 747 5.56 -0.24 -31.22
N HIS A 748 5.99 -0.10 -32.48
CA HIS A 748 6.53 -1.18 -33.29
C HIS A 748 7.97 -1.53 -32.88
N ILE A 749 8.37 -2.80 -33.03
CA ILE A 749 9.70 -3.28 -32.59
C ILE A 749 10.87 -2.60 -33.30
N LEU A 750 10.65 -2.13 -34.54
CA LEU A 750 11.62 -1.30 -35.26
C LEU A 750 11.90 0.04 -34.58
N GLY A 751 11.00 0.53 -33.73
CA GLY A 751 11.21 1.74 -32.93
C GLY A 751 12.41 1.61 -32.00
N ILE A 752 12.68 0.41 -31.46
CA ILE A 752 13.87 0.15 -30.64
C ILE A 752 15.13 0.08 -31.52
N THR A 753 15.03 -0.52 -32.70
CA THR A 753 16.13 -0.57 -33.68
C THR A 753 16.54 0.83 -34.14
N LEU A 754 15.58 1.67 -34.55
CA LEU A 754 15.86 3.02 -35.04
C LEU A 754 16.14 4.01 -33.91
N GLY A 755 15.51 3.84 -32.73
CA GLY A 755 15.64 4.74 -31.59
C GLY A 755 16.92 4.58 -30.77
N SER A 756 17.80 3.63 -31.11
CA SER A 756 19.07 3.45 -30.41
C SER A 756 20.06 4.57 -30.72
N VAL A 757 20.35 5.45 -29.76
CA VAL A 757 21.26 6.59 -29.99
C VAL A 757 22.74 6.20 -30.16
N ASN A 758 23.15 5.04 -29.64
CA ASN A 758 24.54 4.57 -29.73
C ASN A 758 25.00 4.41 -31.18
N GLN A 759 24.07 4.12 -32.09
CA GLN A 759 24.37 3.93 -33.51
C GLN A 759 24.88 5.20 -34.21
N ILE A 760 24.69 6.39 -33.62
CA ILE A 760 25.13 7.66 -34.20
C ILE A 760 26.07 8.47 -33.30
N VAL A 761 25.87 8.45 -31.97
CA VAL A 761 26.61 9.36 -31.07
C VAL A 761 28.11 9.10 -31.09
N HIS A 762 28.54 7.86 -30.84
CA HIS A 762 29.96 7.55 -30.76
C HIS A 762 30.65 7.73 -32.12
N LEU A 763 29.98 7.32 -33.20
CA LEU A 763 30.50 7.42 -34.56
C LEU A 763 30.61 8.88 -35.03
N ALA A 764 29.63 9.73 -34.74
CA ALA A 764 29.70 11.15 -35.05
C ALA A 764 30.85 11.83 -34.28
N VAL A 765 31.03 11.53 -32.99
CA VAL A 765 32.12 12.10 -32.18
C VAL A 765 33.49 11.60 -32.64
N MET A 766 33.62 10.30 -32.94
CA MET A 766 34.85 9.73 -33.52
C MET A 766 35.17 10.35 -34.88
N TYR A 767 34.16 10.48 -35.75
CA TYR A 767 34.31 11.15 -37.05
C TYR A 767 34.75 12.59 -36.84
N GLY A 768 34.03 13.37 -36.04
CA GLY A 768 34.28 14.80 -35.82
C GLY A 768 35.70 15.11 -35.35
N GLN A 769 36.23 14.27 -34.46
CA GLN A 769 37.59 14.41 -33.93
C GLN A 769 38.68 13.92 -34.91
N TRP A 770 38.43 12.86 -35.68
CA TRP A 770 39.50 12.14 -36.38
C TRP A 770 39.38 12.08 -37.91
N TYR A 771 38.32 12.61 -38.53
CA TYR A 771 38.10 12.45 -39.98
C TYR A 771 39.20 13.06 -40.86
N ASN A 772 39.75 14.21 -40.41
CA ASN A 772 40.84 14.94 -41.07
C ASN A 772 42.14 14.88 -40.25
N TRP A 773 42.33 13.84 -39.44
CA TRP A 773 43.54 13.67 -38.64
C TRP A 773 44.79 13.52 -39.53
N ASP A 774 45.86 14.26 -39.21
CA ASP A 774 47.09 14.32 -40.01
C ASP A 774 48.08 13.17 -39.73
N GLY A 775 47.69 12.22 -38.88
CA GLY A 775 48.51 11.06 -38.50
C GLY A 775 49.45 11.28 -37.32
N LYS A 776 49.54 12.50 -36.77
CA LYS A 776 50.42 12.81 -35.63
C LYS A 776 49.80 12.42 -34.30
N GLY A 777 50.60 11.82 -33.42
CA GLY A 777 50.17 11.48 -32.07
C GLY A 777 49.95 12.71 -31.19
N LEU A 778 49.06 12.60 -30.21
CA LEU A 778 48.75 13.64 -29.23
C LEU A 778 49.41 13.34 -27.88
N PRO A 779 49.79 14.36 -27.09
CA PRO A 779 50.38 14.15 -25.77
C PRO A 779 49.41 13.53 -24.77
N GLU A 780 48.10 13.72 -24.95
CA GLU A 780 47.06 13.10 -24.15
C GLU A 780 45.85 12.74 -25.01
N SER A 781 45.02 11.82 -24.54
CA SER A 781 43.77 11.50 -25.22
C SER A 781 42.75 12.64 -25.09
N PRO A 782 42.16 13.18 -26.16
CA PRO A 782 41.22 14.29 -26.08
C PRO A 782 39.94 13.89 -25.34
N LEU A 783 39.23 14.88 -24.77
CA LEU A 783 37.90 14.66 -24.18
C LEU A 783 36.92 14.18 -25.26
N PHE A 784 36.07 13.21 -24.93
CA PHE A 784 35.14 12.60 -25.88
C PHE A 784 33.91 13.48 -26.10
N TYR A 785 32.89 13.35 -25.24
CA TYR A 785 31.66 14.13 -25.37
C TYR A 785 31.90 15.63 -25.14
N GLN A 786 32.81 15.99 -24.22
CA GLN A 786 33.11 17.38 -23.90
C GLN A 786 34.12 18.04 -24.86
N GLY A 787 34.75 17.26 -25.74
CA GLY A 787 35.61 17.78 -26.80
C GLY A 787 34.89 18.16 -28.09
N ILE A 788 33.57 17.93 -28.16
CA ILE A 788 32.78 18.12 -29.37
C ILE A 788 32.74 19.60 -29.81
N ASN A 789 32.89 19.84 -31.11
CA ASN A 789 32.72 21.16 -31.73
C ASN A 789 31.33 21.31 -32.37
N GLU A 790 30.95 22.54 -32.77
CA GLU A 790 29.62 22.80 -33.37
C GLU A 790 29.39 22.05 -34.69
N GLU A 791 30.44 21.82 -35.49
CA GLU A 791 30.34 21.05 -36.72
C GLU A 791 29.93 19.59 -36.45
N THR A 792 30.52 18.99 -35.42
CA THR A 792 30.21 17.62 -35.00
C THR A 792 28.82 17.54 -34.38
N GLY A 793 28.41 18.55 -33.60
CA GLY A 793 27.04 18.67 -33.11
C GLY A 793 26.01 18.80 -34.24
N SER A 794 26.32 19.59 -35.27
CA SER A 794 25.49 19.75 -36.47
C SER A 794 25.39 18.46 -37.30
N LEU A 795 26.51 17.74 -37.46
CA LEU A 795 26.54 16.43 -38.09
C LEU A 795 25.65 15.43 -37.34
N LEU A 796 25.77 15.36 -36.01
CA LEU A 796 24.96 14.47 -35.17
C LEU A 796 23.46 14.81 -35.24
N ASN A 797 23.11 16.10 -35.22
CA ASN A 797 21.74 16.56 -35.48
C ASN A 797 21.23 16.08 -36.84
N SER A 798 22.04 16.23 -37.90
CA SER A 798 21.65 15.87 -39.27
C SER A 798 21.46 14.35 -39.43
N MET A 799 22.35 13.55 -38.85
CA MET A 799 22.21 12.08 -38.81
C MET A 799 20.95 11.66 -38.04
N SER A 800 20.65 12.31 -36.92
CA SER A 800 19.42 12.02 -36.18
C SER A 800 18.17 12.43 -36.96
N ALA A 801 18.20 13.55 -37.68
CA ALA A 801 17.10 13.99 -38.52
C ALA A 801 16.83 12.99 -39.66
N GLU A 802 17.86 12.38 -40.24
CA GLU A 802 17.72 11.30 -41.23
C GLU A 802 17.00 10.08 -40.65
N ILE A 803 17.32 9.68 -39.40
CA ILE A 803 16.64 8.59 -38.70
C ILE A 803 15.17 8.93 -38.41
N CYS A 804 14.89 10.14 -37.92
CA CYS A 804 13.52 10.59 -37.69
C CYS A 804 12.71 10.66 -38.99
N ALA A 805 13.33 11.11 -40.09
CA ALA A 805 12.71 11.14 -41.42
C ALA A 805 12.41 9.72 -41.92
N LEU A 806 13.30 8.76 -41.67
CA LEU A 806 13.06 7.35 -41.95
C LEU A 806 11.90 6.80 -41.15
N ALA A 807 11.89 6.98 -39.83
CA ALA A 807 10.81 6.55 -38.96
C ALA A 807 9.47 7.16 -39.39
N LYS A 808 9.44 8.46 -39.70
CA LYS A 808 8.27 9.16 -40.22
C LYS A 808 7.80 8.57 -41.55
N LYS A 809 8.70 8.34 -42.51
CA LYS A 809 8.36 7.72 -43.79
C LYS A 809 7.74 6.33 -43.61
N ILE A 810 8.31 5.51 -42.72
CA ILE A 810 7.78 4.18 -42.42
C ILE A 810 6.38 4.31 -41.80
N SER A 811 6.19 5.16 -40.79
CA SER A 811 4.88 5.39 -40.16
C SER A 811 3.83 5.90 -41.14
N ASP A 812 4.17 6.90 -41.96
CA ASP A 812 3.25 7.51 -42.93
C ASP A 812 2.83 6.54 -44.04
N THR A 813 3.75 5.65 -44.48
CA THR A 813 3.48 4.74 -45.60
C THR A 813 2.92 3.38 -45.18
N GLN A 814 3.16 2.94 -43.94
CA GLN A 814 2.84 1.58 -43.48
C GLN A 814 1.90 1.54 -42.27
N GLY A 815 1.57 2.70 -41.67
CA GLY A 815 0.66 2.78 -40.53
C GLY A 815 1.22 2.21 -39.22
N VAL A 816 2.53 2.00 -39.13
CA VAL A 816 3.19 1.48 -37.93
C VAL A 816 3.57 2.61 -36.97
N ASP A 817 3.42 2.38 -35.66
CA ASP A 817 3.78 3.37 -34.64
C ASP A 817 5.28 3.36 -34.34
N LEU A 818 5.99 4.41 -34.77
CA LEU A 818 7.41 4.64 -34.49
C LEU A 818 7.66 5.94 -33.74
N LYS A 819 6.66 6.46 -33.01
CA LYS A 819 6.78 7.72 -32.24
C LYS A 819 7.86 7.69 -31.16
N SER A 820 8.31 6.50 -30.75
CA SER A 820 9.40 6.31 -29.80
C SER A 820 10.78 6.68 -30.36
N VAL A 821 10.91 6.85 -31.68
CA VAL A 821 12.15 7.30 -32.34
C VAL A 821 12.28 8.81 -32.18
N LEU A 822 12.97 9.22 -31.12
CA LEU A 822 13.21 10.63 -30.79
C LEU A 822 14.38 11.20 -31.58
N HIS A 823 14.33 12.52 -31.82
CA HIS A 823 15.52 13.24 -32.24
C HIS A 823 16.55 13.25 -31.10
N ILE A 824 17.84 13.20 -31.43
CA ILE A 824 18.93 13.06 -30.46
C ILE A 824 18.94 14.17 -29.42
N TYR A 825 18.58 15.39 -29.82
CA TYR A 825 18.45 16.51 -28.89
C TYR A 825 17.36 16.27 -27.83
N ASP A 826 16.17 15.82 -28.25
CA ASP A 826 15.06 15.53 -27.33
C ASP A 826 15.43 14.37 -26.41
N TRP A 827 16.10 13.34 -26.93
CA TRP A 827 16.63 12.25 -26.12
C TRP A 827 17.62 12.74 -25.05
N TYR A 828 18.52 13.67 -25.39
CA TYR A 828 19.45 14.26 -24.44
C TYR A 828 18.73 15.09 -23.36
N MET A 829 17.69 15.84 -23.73
CA MET A 829 16.89 16.59 -22.77
C MET A 829 16.12 15.67 -21.83
N ASP A 830 15.54 14.58 -22.35
CA ASP A 830 14.86 13.54 -21.57
C ASP A 830 15.81 12.86 -20.56
N CYS A 831 17.01 12.50 -21.00
CA CYS A 831 17.93 11.68 -20.20
C CYS A 831 18.85 12.51 -19.29
N TYR A 832 19.36 13.64 -19.78
CA TYR A 832 20.42 14.42 -19.14
C TYR A 832 20.06 15.88 -18.90
N GLY A 833 18.81 16.29 -19.13
CA GLY A 833 18.40 17.70 -19.06
C GLY A 833 18.69 18.39 -17.73
N LYS A 834 18.88 17.64 -16.63
CA LYS A 834 19.27 18.16 -15.31
C LYS A 834 20.77 18.39 -15.15
N ASP A 835 21.59 17.63 -15.88
CA ASP A 835 23.06 17.67 -15.79
C ASP A 835 23.67 18.66 -16.80
N ILE A 836 22.87 19.20 -17.71
CA ILE A 836 23.28 20.10 -18.80
C ILE A 836 23.07 21.56 -18.36
N SER A 837 24.15 22.33 -18.24
CA SER A 837 24.08 23.74 -17.83
C SER A 837 23.82 24.72 -18.99
N ASP A 838 24.16 24.37 -20.22
CA ASP A 838 23.89 25.18 -21.42
C ASP A 838 23.23 24.32 -22.51
N LYS A 839 22.01 24.67 -22.88
CA LYS A 839 21.15 23.93 -23.82
C LYS A 839 21.01 24.63 -25.18
N SER A 840 21.86 25.61 -25.47
CA SER A 840 21.76 26.44 -26.69
C SER A 840 21.89 25.65 -27.99
N THR A 841 22.77 24.64 -28.03
CA THR A 841 22.98 23.73 -29.15
C THR A 841 23.20 22.31 -28.64
N LEU A 842 23.16 21.32 -29.54
CA LEU A 842 23.50 19.94 -29.14
C LEU A 842 24.96 19.84 -28.67
N ALA A 843 25.88 20.56 -29.30
CA ALA A 843 27.29 20.54 -28.92
C ALA A 843 27.52 21.20 -27.55
N THR A 844 26.93 22.36 -27.28
CA THR A 844 26.99 22.97 -25.93
C THR A 844 26.31 22.08 -24.89
N SER A 845 25.20 21.44 -25.23
CA SER A 845 24.52 20.49 -24.35
C SER A 845 25.44 19.33 -23.95
N MET A 846 26.14 18.71 -24.92
CA MET A 846 27.08 17.62 -24.65
C MET A 846 28.33 18.08 -23.89
N ARG A 847 28.85 19.27 -24.19
CA ARG A 847 30.01 19.85 -23.48
C ARG A 847 29.74 20.16 -22.02
N THR A 848 28.56 20.71 -21.76
CA THR A 848 28.19 21.16 -20.43
C THR A 848 27.46 20.11 -19.60
N ASN A 849 27.25 18.91 -20.15
CA ASN A 849 26.75 17.78 -19.39
C ASN A 849 27.76 17.34 -18.33
N ALA A 850 27.43 17.60 -17.06
CA ALA A 850 28.29 17.26 -15.92
C ALA A 850 28.58 15.75 -15.81
N SER A 851 27.65 14.91 -16.27
CA SER A 851 27.77 13.44 -16.26
C SER A 851 28.81 12.89 -17.23
N TYR A 852 29.34 13.71 -18.14
CA TYR A 852 30.40 13.32 -19.08
C TYR A 852 31.81 13.78 -18.69
N ARG A 853 31.97 14.36 -17.50
CA ARG A 853 33.24 14.92 -17.05
C ARG A 853 34.36 13.88 -17.10
N GLY A 854 35.43 14.21 -17.82
CA GLY A 854 36.66 13.41 -17.86
C GLY A 854 36.64 12.20 -18.77
N LEU A 855 35.53 11.92 -19.47
CA LEU A 855 35.49 10.86 -20.49
C LEU A 855 36.32 11.27 -21.71
N ARG A 856 37.23 10.40 -22.15
CA ARG A 856 38.23 10.66 -23.20
C ARG A 856 38.09 9.68 -24.36
N HIS A 857 38.64 10.06 -25.51
CA HIS A 857 38.66 9.19 -26.68
C HIS A 857 39.41 7.88 -26.41
N PRO A 858 38.97 6.77 -27.02
CA PRO A 858 39.75 5.55 -27.02
C PRO A 858 40.99 5.76 -27.89
N THR A 859 42.16 5.64 -27.28
CA THR A 859 43.45 5.81 -27.97
C THR A 859 44.41 4.67 -27.62
N VAL A 860 45.33 4.39 -28.53
CA VAL A 860 46.49 3.53 -28.28
C VAL A 860 47.70 4.43 -28.05
N VAL A 861 48.51 4.11 -27.04
CA VAL A 861 49.77 4.81 -26.77
C VAL A 861 50.86 4.14 -27.58
N GLY A 862 51.52 4.90 -28.45
CA GLY A 862 52.67 4.41 -29.23
C GLY A 862 53.94 4.30 -28.36
N GLU A 863 54.99 3.72 -28.93
CA GLU A 863 56.32 3.66 -28.27
C GLU A 863 56.90 5.05 -27.97
N ASP A 864 56.48 6.06 -28.73
CA ASP A 864 56.80 7.48 -28.52
C ASP A 864 56.02 8.13 -27.36
N GLY A 865 55.20 7.37 -26.65
CA GLY A 865 54.34 7.86 -25.56
C GLY A 865 53.15 8.69 -26.04
N LEU A 866 52.93 8.82 -27.36
CA LEU A 866 51.86 9.64 -27.92
C LEU A 866 50.60 8.81 -28.20
N HIS A 867 49.45 9.43 -27.96
CA HIS A 867 48.13 8.87 -28.15
C HIS A 867 47.68 8.97 -29.62
N ARG A 868 47.15 7.87 -30.17
CA ARG A 868 46.57 7.78 -31.52
C ARG A 868 45.18 7.12 -31.45
N PRO A 869 44.23 7.42 -32.36
CA PRO A 869 42.88 6.87 -32.30
C PRO A 869 42.88 5.33 -32.33
N ASN A 870 42.12 4.71 -31.45
CA ASN A 870 41.91 3.25 -31.45
C ASN A 870 40.63 2.90 -32.21
N TYR A 871 40.75 2.61 -33.51
CA TYR A 871 39.61 2.20 -34.34
C TYR A 871 39.13 0.76 -34.09
N GLY A 872 39.90 -0.04 -33.35
CA GLY A 872 39.47 -1.38 -32.89
C GLY A 872 38.61 -1.33 -31.63
N TYR A 873 38.34 -0.14 -31.09
CA TYR A 873 37.51 0.02 -29.90
C TYR A 873 36.02 -0.21 -30.21
N ARG A 874 35.26 -0.62 -29.19
CA ARG A 874 33.84 -1.02 -29.32
C ARG A 874 32.93 0.03 -29.96
N TYR A 875 33.23 1.32 -29.82
CA TYR A 875 32.50 2.38 -30.50
C TYR A 875 32.47 2.22 -32.02
N MET A 876 33.49 1.60 -32.62
CA MET A 876 33.52 1.30 -34.05
C MET A 876 33.04 -0.12 -34.30
N THR A 877 33.61 -1.09 -33.58
CA THR A 877 33.40 -2.53 -33.86
C THR A 877 32.02 -3.05 -33.46
N GLU A 878 31.28 -2.31 -32.64
CA GLU A 878 29.90 -2.63 -32.25
C GLU A 878 28.90 -1.71 -32.98
N ASP A 879 29.04 -0.39 -32.84
CA ASP A 879 28.02 0.56 -33.31
C ASP A 879 27.94 0.68 -34.85
N VAL A 880 28.98 0.27 -35.59
CA VAL A 880 28.91 0.18 -37.06
C VAL A 880 28.09 -1.06 -37.49
N PRO A 881 28.55 -2.31 -37.26
CA PRO A 881 27.85 -3.51 -37.74
C PRO A 881 26.53 -3.81 -37.02
N PHE A 882 26.35 -3.35 -35.77
CA PHE A 882 25.14 -3.52 -34.96
C PHE A 882 24.39 -2.21 -34.72
N GLY A 883 24.64 -1.19 -35.55
CA GLY A 883 23.94 0.08 -35.51
C GLY A 883 23.80 0.69 -36.91
N LEU A 884 24.77 1.52 -37.30
CA LEU A 884 24.66 2.41 -38.45
C LEU A 884 24.37 1.68 -39.78
N VAL A 885 24.96 0.49 -39.98
CA VAL A 885 24.72 -0.32 -41.19
C VAL A 885 23.26 -0.81 -41.26
N ILE A 886 22.63 -1.11 -40.12
CA ILE A 886 21.22 -1.56 -40.07
C ILE A 886 20.30 -0.43 -40.51
N THR A 887 20.50 0.76 -39.96
CA THR A 887 19.69 1.92 -40.34
C THR A 887 19.88 2.28 -41.80
N LYS A 888 21.11 2.21 -42.33
CA LYS A 888 21.35 2.36 -43.77
C LYS A 888 20.61 1.30 -44.58
N GLY A 889 20.63 0.05 -44.13
CA GLY A 889 19.93 -1.07 -44.78
C GLY A 889 18.42 -0.88 -44.83
N ILE A 890 17.80 -0.42 -43.73
CA ILE A 890 16.37 -0.08 -43.69
C ILE A 890 16.09 1.11 -44.62
N ALA A 891 16.91 2.17 -44.57
CA ALA A 891 16.75 3.35 -45.42
C ALA A 891 16.81 3.00 -46.92
N GLU A 892 17.71 2.08 -47.30
CA GLU A 892 17.82 1.59 -48.68
C GLU A 892 16.52 0.92 -49.15
N ILE A 893 15.93 0.05 -48.33
CA ILE A 893 14.66 -0.66 -48.64
C ILE A 893 13.51 0.33 -48.81
N PHE A 894 13.47 1.34 -47.94
CA PHE A 894 12.49 2.43 -48.03
C PHE A 894 12.88 3.51 -49.05
N GLN A 895 13.96 3.36 -49.81
CA GLN A 895 14.43 4.32 -50.81
C GLN A 895 14.51 5.75 -50.23
N LEU A 896 15.10 5.90 -49.05
CA LEU A 896 15.35 7.20 -48.42
C LEU A 896 16.85 7.50 -48.42
N PRO A 897 17.29 8.60 -49.06
CA PRO A 897 18.68 9.03 -48.99
C PRO A 897 19.10 9.39 -47.57
N THR A 898 20.33 9.02 -47.20
CA THR A 898 20.89 9.22 -45.86
C THR A 898 22.33 9.76 -45.95
N PRO A 899 22.54 10.94 -46.58
CA PRO A 899 23.86 11.43 -46.95
C PRO A 899 24.83 11.64 -45.78
N ASN A 900 24.35 12.02 -44.60
CA ASN A 900 25.21 12.20 -43.42
C ASN A 900 25.61 10.86 -42.81
N ILE A 901 24.67 9.92 -42.72
CA ILE A 901 24.96 8.54 -42.33
C ILE A 901 25.94 7.90 -43.32
N ASP A 902 25.72 8.05 -44.63
CA ASP A 902 26.60 7.53 -45.69
C ASP A 902 28.03 8.04 -45.55
N ARG A 903 28.19 9.35 -45.29
CA ARG A 903 29.49 9.99 -45.06
C ARG A 903 30.22 9.39 -43.86
N VAL A 904 29.55 9.26 -42.71
CA VAL A 904 30.17 8.72 -41.49
C VAL A 904 30.46 7.23 -41.65
N LEU A 905 29.58 6.48 -42.31
CA LEU A 905 29.74 5.06 -42.55
C LEU A 905 30.91 4.74 -43.50
N ALA A 906 31.04 5.49 -44.61
CA ALA A 906 32.14 5.36 -45.55
C ALA A 906 33.51 5.60 -44.87
N TRP A 907 33.61 6.63 -44.02
CA TRP A 907 34.79 6.85 -43.21
C TRP A 907 35.03 5.72 -42.21
N SER A 908 34.00 5.32 -41.46
CA SER A 908 34.11 4.32 -40.40
C SER A 908 34.59 2.97 -40.93
N GLN A 909 33.98 2.48 -42.01
CA GLN A 909 34.36 1.18 -42.59
C GLN A 909 35.81 1.21 -43.12
N LYS A 910 36.25 2.35 -43.69
CA LYS A 910 37.64 2.53 -44.14
C LYS A 910 38.62 2.47 -42.97
N GLN A 911 38.33 3.15 -41.85
CA GLN A 911 39.21 3.10 -40.67
C GLN A 911 39.26 1.72 -40.02
N MET A 912 38.16 0.96 -40.12
CA MET A 912 38.09 -0.42 -39.62
C MET A 912 38.75 -1.44 -40.55
N GLY A 913 39.09 -1.07 -41.78
CA GLY A 913 39.54 -2.01 -42.81
C GLY A 913 38.44 -3.00 -43.21
N LYS A 914 37.19 -2.53 -43.28
CA LYS A 914 35.99 -3.30 -43.54
C LYS A 914 35.17 -2.72 -44.69
N GLU A 915 34.37 -3.55 -45.34
CA GLU A 915 33.45 -3.14 -46.41
C GLU A 915 32.04 -3.65 -46.11
N PHE A 916 31.18 -2.78 -45.57
CA PHE A 916 29.76 -3.10 -45.35
C PHE A 916 28.88 -2.53 -46.47
N VAL A 917 29.22 -1.33 -46.93
CA VAL A 917 28.59 -0.64 -48.05
C VAL A 917 29.58 -0.54 -49.20
N ARG A 918 29.14 -0.87 -50.42
CA ARG A 918 30.01 -0.88 -51.60
C ARG A 918 29.78 0.37 -52.44
N GLU A 919 30.78 1.26 -52.50
CA GLU A 919 30.73 2.48 -53.31
C GLU A 919 30.54 2.17 -54.81
N SER A 920 31.24 1.16 -55.34
CA SER A 920 31.09 0.73 -56.74
C SER A 920 29.71 0.16 -57.08
N ALA A 921 28.91 -0.19 -56.06
CA ALA A 921 27.52 -0.60 -56.22
C ALA A 921 26.52 0.52 -55.94
N GLY A 922 26.96 1.78 -55.97
CA GLY A 922 26.12 2.96 -55.72
C GLY A 922 25.83 3.20 -54.23
N GLY A 923 26.73 2.77 -53.34
CA GLY A 923 26.53 2.92 -51.90
C GLY A 923 25.49 1.96 -51.31
N ARG A 924 25.32 0.78 -51.93
CA ARG A 924 24.40 -0.27 -51.45
C ARG A 924 25.01 -1.10 -50.32
N VAL A 925 24.16 -1.56 -49.40
CA VAL A 925 24.51 -2.47 -48.30
C VAL A 925 24.72 -3.89 -48.84
N CYS A 926 25.86 -4.11 -49.50
CA CYS A 926 26.26 -5.37 -50.13
C CYS A 926 27.78 -5.60 -50.12
N GLY A 927 28.48 -4.98 -49.17
CA GLY A 927 29.93 -5.13 -49.01
C GLY A 927 30.35 -6.54 -48.56
N SER A 928 31.62 -6.87 -48.74
CA SER A 928 32.18 -8.18 -48.43
C SER A 928 32.09 -8.60 -46.95
N ASP A 929 32.02 -7.65 -46.02
CA ASP A 929 31.90 -7.91 -44.57
C ASP A 929 30.45 -7.85 -44.05
N ILE A 930 29.44 -7.81 -44.92
CA ILE A 930 28.02 -7.74 -44.52
C ILE A 930 27.61 -8.87 -43.56
N GLY A 931 28.26 -10.03 -43.64
CA GLY A 931 28.03 -11.18 -42.76
C GLY A 931 28.35 -10.94 -41.28
N MET A 932 29.04 -9.84 -40.95
CA MET A 932 29.32 -9.40 -39.58
C MET A 932 28.22 -8.51 -38.99
N THR A 933 27.22 -8.11 -39.79
CA THR A 933 26.22 -7.09 -39.42
C THR A 933 24.87 -7.69 -39.09
N ARG A 934 23.90 -6.89 -38.63
CA ARG A 934 22.48 -7.30 -38.57
C ARG A 934 21.61 -6.62 -39.62
N ALA A 935 22.21 -6.17 -40.72
CA ALA A 935 21.45 -5.51 -41.77
C ALA A 935 20.38 -6.46 -42.35
N PRO A 936 19.18 -5.98 -42.69
CA PRO A 936 18.14 -6.83 -43.29
C PRO A 936 18.64 -7.54 -44.57
N GLN A 937 19.48 -6.87 -45.36
CA GLN A 937 20.12 -7.43 -46.56
C GLN A 937 20.96 -8.68 -46.29
N ARG A 938 21.61 -8.79 -45.11
CA ARG A 938 22.37 -10.00 -44.73
C ARG A 938 21.49 -11.24 -44.70
N TYR A 939 20.24 -11.07 -44.27
CA TYR A 939 19.27 -12.14 -44.10
C TYR A 939 18.35 -12.30 -45.33
N GLY A 940 18.67 -11.62 -46.44
CA GLY A 940 17.85 -11.65 -47.66
C GLY A 940 16.51 -10.91 -47.53
N LEU A 941 16.37 -10.05 -46.51
CA LEU A 941 15.19 -9.21 -46.35
C LEU A 941 15.38 -7.96 -47.21
N THR A 942 14.63 -7.87 -48.31
CA THR A 942 14.79 -6.82 -49.32
C THR A 942 13.51 -6.03 -49.59
N THR A 943 12.38 -6.43 -49.01
CA THR A 943 11.10 -5.72 -49.15
C THR A 943 10.63 -5.08 -47.85
N VAL A 944 9.70 -4.13 -47.96
CA VAL A 944 9.13 -3.42 -46.81
C VAL A 944 8.40 -4.39 -45.87
N GLU A 945 7.60 -5.31 -46.42
CA GLU A 945 6.80 -6.26 -45.65
C GLU A 945 7.69 -7.20 -44.82
N GLN A 946 8.81 -7.65 -45.42
CA GLN A 946 9.80 -8.50 -44.77
C GLN A 946 10.46 -7.80 -43.57
N VAL A 947 10.75 -6.50 -43.69
CA VAL A 947 11.36 -5.70 -42.62
C VAL A 947 10.38 -5.39 -41.50
N LEU A 948 9.09 -5.23 -41.82
CA LEU A 948 8.05 -5.00 -40.82
C LEU A 948 7.61 -6.28 -40.09
N GLY A 949 7.90 -7.46 -40.64
CA GLY A 949 7.46 -8.73 -40.05
C GLY A 949 5.95 -8.98 -40.21
N VAL A 950 5.33 -8.43 -41.26
CA VAL A 950 3.92 -8.66 -41.59
C VAL A 950 3.81 -9.91 -42.49
N PRO A 951 3.07 -10.96 -42.12
CA PRO A 951 2.82 -12.09 -43.01
C PRO A 951 2.13 -11.60 -44.28
N LYS A 952 2.49 -12.14 -45.46
CA LYS A 952 1.64 -11.99 -46.65
C LYS A 952 0.25 -12.56 -46.31
N GLN A 953 -0.78 -11.73 -46.40
CA GLN A 953 -2.16 -12.19 -46.42
C GLN A 953 -2.40 -13.13 -47.61
#